data_AF-A0A6L2NJX1-F1
#
_entry.id   AF-A0A6L2NJX1-F1
#
_cell.length_a   1.000
_cell.length_b   1.000
_cell.length_c   1.000
_cell.angle_alpha   90.00
_cell.angle_beta   90.00
_cell.angle_gamma   90.00
#
_symmetry.space_group_name_H-M   'P 1'
#
loop_
_entity.id
_entity.type
_entity.pdbx_description
1 polymer ?
#
loop_
_entity_poly.entity_id
_entity_poly.type
_entity_poly.pdbx_seq_one_letter_code
_entity_poly.pdbx_strand_id
1 'polypeptide(L)'
;MMRARELRKGVLTAPFEFIKTKRLGVILTFAMYKRDLPSNATLEKELKQPMDDRGGALSPGPVAGGSAAPRPDVAAAPGPGDSNTHGESDYAKPEIETNYKGAWAIDNPNVGVCAMQLQLMPNDQVIWYDATSLGPSARKLEQEGNCPINPDANNKSDCWAHALAYDWKTSKSRTVKLRGEPWCSSGNLWPNGSMVATGGTLSGVKAVRMMPMDDLRADFSEKRDALGDFRWYSSNQILEDGTAIVVGGREAFSYEIVPPSLEFQPKKIDLPFLKETCTPAKGPNMYIENNLYPFLFLLTDGNVFLFANNRAITLNPTSGKIIQEHPVCPGGSRNYPPSGNSAILPLKMSSDNTRALNVEIVICGGNKPDAFEKVDVKHVTDKGKEFVPALKDCHRIHPMDKDAQWENEQDMPSSRIMGDLLHLPTGDLLMINGAQKGTSGWENAIEPNFTPLLYQPFKPIGSRFTEMNPTNISRMYHSSSALLPDTKVLVAGSNPHQFYTFNATFPTELRVEKFSPHYLDSKLDIQRPVIDEKGTDKVLKYGKPFMIAASLQSKKPLVLGEVKVNMLYPPFTTHGFSQNQRMIVPTLTDVADNVITALAPPSGKFAPPGCIDDTSISKIIVCGGDELVVLIDDPFKFCDGESYYAKPQIESTFLGEWVVDNPNAGVAAMQLQLMPNDKVIWFDTTALGPSALKLQPEGNCPLNPDTDNQPDCFAHAVAYDWKTSKIRPLTIKGDAWCSSGNLWPNGNLVATGGTFSGNKAIRVLANDDPNADFINKINVLAMGRWYSSNLVLQDGSSIVVGGRDSFSYEIVPPQLDFTPKIFDLPFLQQTTTPAIGPGPPIENNLYPFLFLLPDGNVFIFANNRAISFCAYTGKVIADFPELPGGSRNYPPSGMSALFPLKLTPDNQAINAEIVICGGNAPNAYAVVDAKHATEKQFLPALKDCNRIQPLKPNPMWEKEQDMPSPRTMGDLLLLPTGDLLMHNGAQKGCSGWEDSTEANLIPLLYTPNKQMGQRFKELKPTTIARMYHSASALLPDTKVLVAGSNMHAQYTFDGDYPTELRVEKFSPPYLDPALDKDRPEINEQGTDKVLKYETQFKVSVKSDKKLEFGDVIITMLYPPFTTHGFSQNQRLLIPALTGVDNNVITAVAPANGIIAPPGYYILFVNYLGVPGKGIWVHID
;
A
#
# COMPACT_ATOMS: atom_id res chain seq x y z
N MET A 1 24.49 18.91 58.03
CA MET A 1 23.62 19.50 59.07
C MET A 1 22.37 18.64 59.28
N MET A 2 22.30 17.83 60.33
CA MET A 2 21.05 17.69 61.11
C MET A 2 21.28 18.39 62.45
N ARG A 3 21.64 19.67 62.33
CA ARG A 3 21.34 20.73 63.30
C ARG A 3 21.25 22.06 62.56
N ALA A 4 20.45 22.02 61.49
CA ALA A 4 19.84 23.20 60.87
C ALA A 4 18.45 22.84 60.34
N ARG A 5 17.74 21.99 61.09
CA ARG A 5 16.27 21.95 61.11
C ARG A 5 15.71 22.75 62.29
N GLU A 6 16.48 23.72 62.80
CA GLU A 6 16.11 24.60 63.91
C GLU A 6 16.10 26.10 63.57
N LEU A 7 16.42 26.53 62.33
CA LEU A 7 16.53 27.97 62.00
C LEU A 7 15.77 28.49 60.78
N ARG A 8 14.81 27.75 60.18
CA ARG A 8 13.84 28.29 59.19
C ARG A 8 14.41 29.34 58.20
N LYS A 9 15.43 29.01 57.41
CA LYS A 9 15.91 29.88 56.31
C LYS A 9 16.33 29.03 55.11
N GLY A 10 15.78 29.34 53.94
CA GLY A 10 16.45 29.09 52.65
C GLY A 10 17.68 30.00 52.52
N VAL A 11 18.47 30.00 51.47
CA VAL A 11 18.22 29.84 50.03
C VAL A 11 19.61 29.73 49.36
N LEU A 12 19.61 29.33 48.08
CA LEU A 12 20.57 29.57 46.98
C LEU A 12 21.80 30.47 47.26
N THR A 13 22.95 30.24 46.61
CA THR A 13 23.23 30.83 45.28
C THR A 13 24.10 30.00 44.34
N ALA A 14 23.75 30.14 43.06
CA ALA A 14 24.44 29.82 41.81
C ALA A 14 25.73 30.63 41.60
N PRO A 15 26.20 30.88 40.37
CA PRO A 15 26.45 30.01 39.21
C PRO A 15 27.97 29.98 38.92
N PHE A 16 28.46 29.00 38.15
CA PHE A 16 29.74 29.20 37.46
C PHE A 16 29.55 29.07 35.96
N GLU A 17 30.14 30.04 35.27
CA GLU A 17 30.11 30.23 33.82
C GLU A 17 30.71 29.05 33.06
N PHE A 18 30.09 28.77 31.92
CA PHE A 18 30.65 27.89 30.90
C PHE A 18 31.93 28.50 30.32
N ILE A 19 33.05 27.82 30.52
CA ILE A 19 34.24 28.02 29.67
C ILE A 19 34.17 27.00 28.53
N LYS A 20 34.05 27.50 27.31
CA LYS A 20 34.22 26.75 26.05
C LYS A 20 35.63 26.13 26.01
N THR A 21 35.73 24.82 26.00
CA THR A 21 36.92 24.13 25.46
C THR A 21 36.48 23.05 24.46
N LYS A 22 37.12 23.06 23.30
CA LYS A 22 36.96 22.03 22.26
C LYS A 22 37.94 20.90 22.56
N ARG A 23 37.41 19.69 22.84
CA ARG A 23 38.05 18.35 22.96
C ARG A 23 38.11 17.76 24.39
N LEU A 24 37.85 16.44 24.43
CA LEU A 24 37.57 15.51 25.56
C LEU A 24 38.43 15.65 26.81
N GLY A 25 37.83 15.38 27.98
CA GLY A 25 38.55 15.04 29.21
C GLY A 25 37.65 14.94 30.45
N VAL A 26 37.46 13.73 30.94
CA VAL A 26 36.78 13.31 32.18
C VAL A 26 37.29 14.06 33.42
N ILE A 27 36.39 14.40 34.36
CA ILE A 27 36.74 14.49 35.80
C ILE A 27 35.75 13.63 36.59
N LEU A 28 36.21 12.43 36.94
CA LEU A 28 35.77 11.68 38.11
C LEU A 28 36.46 12.29 39.34
N THR A 29 35.74 12.43 40.45
CA THR A 29 36.21 11.82 41.70
C THR A 29 35.09 11.71 42.74
N PHE A 30 34.94 10.48 43.20
CA PHE A 30 34.25 10.07 44.41
C PHE A 30 35.18 10.25 45.62
N ALA A 31 34.61 10.29 46.82
CA ALA A 31 34.98 9.37 47.92
C ALA A 31 33.82 9.39 48.95
N MET A 32 33.06 8.32 49.18
CA MET A 32 33.36 6.96 49.67
C MET A 32 33.35 6.81 51.21
N TYR A 33 32.26 6.18 51.68
CA TYR A 33 32.07 5.16 52.76
C TYR A 33 32.55 5.49 54.19
N LYS A 34 32.05 4.88 55.28
CA LYS A 34 31.44 3.56 55.50
C LYS A 34 30.73 3.55 56.87
N ARG A 35 29.85 2.55 57.04
CA ARG A 35 29.18 2.05 58.27
C ARG A 35 30.03 2.13 59.55
N ASP A 36 29.34 2.37 60.67
CA ASP A 36 29.24 1.40 61.78
C ASP A 36 27.91 1.54 62.54
N LEU A 37 27.27 0.40 62.79
CA LEU A 37 26.13 0.22 63.71
C LEU A 37 26.63 0.11 65.15
N PRO A 38 25.90 0.65 66.13
CA PRO A 38 25.69 -0.07 67.40
C PRO A 38 24.30 0.20 68.00
N SER A 39 23.77 -0.58 68.95
CA SER A 39 24.16 -1.87 69.52
C SER A 39 22.96 -2.56 70.18
N ASN A 40 21.71 -2.12 69.93
CA ASN A 40 20.55 -2.56 70.72
C ASN A 40 19.21 -2.47 69.97
N ALA A 41 19.02 -3.29 68.94
CA ALA A 41 17.66 -3.62 68.51
C ALA A 41 17.63 -5.00 67.84
N THR A 42 17.34 -6.03 68.62
CA THR A 42 16.88 -7.31 68.06
C THR A 42 15.85 -7.99 68.97
N LEU A 43 14.89 -8.58 68.27
CA LEU A 43 14.07 -9.77 68.51
C LEU A 43 13.36 -10.00 69.86
N GLU A 44 12.02 -9.99 69.74
CA GLU A 44 11.00 -10.73 70.52
C GLU A 44 10.12 -9.97 71.52
N LYS A 45 8.92 -9.65 71.04
CA LYS A 45 7.63 -9.74 71.73
C LYS A 45 6.63 -10.28 70.70
N GLU A 46 5.88 -11.37 70.83
CA GLU A 46 5.64 -12.47 71.78
C GLU A 46 4.72 -13.43 70.98
N LEU A 47 5.05 -14.71 70.74
CA LEU A 47 4.68 -15.94 71.49
C LEU A 47 3.18 -16.35 71.51
N LYS A 48 2.98 -17.69 71.49
CA LYS A 48 1.81 -18.53 71.11
C LYS A 48 0.57 -18.58 72.07
N GLN A 49 -0.58 -18.97 71.46
CA GLN A 49 -1.89 -19.57 71.89
C GLN A 49 -2.05 -20.23 73.30
N PRO A 50 -3.27 -20.34 73.93
CA PRO A 50 -4.38 -21.24 73.51
C PRO A 50 -5.87 -20.86 73.90
N MET A 51 -6.81 -21.79 73.64
CA MET A 51 -8.31 -21.82 73.70
C MET A 51 -9.02 -21.67 75.08
N ASP A 52 -10.29 -21.21 75.06
CA ASP A 52 -11.49 -21.66 75.82
C ASP A 52 -12.66 -20.65 75.55
N ASP A 53 -13.98 -20.88 75.64
CA ASP A 53 -14.85 -22.05 75.60
C ASP A 53 -16.34 -21.59 75.55
N ARG A 54 -17.19 -22.41 74.94
CA ARG A 54 -18.61 -22.77 75.25
C ARG A 54 -19.73 -21.76 75.63
N GLY A 55 -20.85 -21.95 74.90
CA GLY A 55 -22.25 -22.02 75.40
C GLY A 55 -23.15 -20.82 75.06
N GLY A 56 -24.40 -20.90 74.60
CA GLY A 56 -25.39 -21.96 74.36
C GLY A 56 -26.71 -21.25 73.94
N ALA A 57 -27.30 -21.62 72.80
CA ALA A 57 -28.56 -22.37 72.67
C ALA A 57 -29.87 -21.63 73.06
N LEU A 58 -30.81 -21.50 72.10
CA LEU A 58 -32.17 -22.10 72.15
C LEU A 58 -33.05 -21.69 70.95
N SER A 59 -33.70 -22.70 70.36
CA SER A 59 -34.69 -22.68 69.27
C SER A 59 -36.08 -22.16 69.73
N PRO A 60 -37.10 -21.97 68.85
CA PRO A 60 -37.83 -23.06 68.18
C PRO A 60 -38.25 -22.80 66.71
N GLY A 61 -38.54 -23.89 65.95
CA GLY A 61 -39.26 -23.86 64.66
C GLY A 61 -40.78 -23.68 64.84
N PRO A 62 -41.70 -24.14 63.95
CA PRO A 62 -41.60 -24.72 62.58
C PRO A 62 -42.46 -23.90 61.55
N VAL A 63 -42.62 -24.18 60.24
CA VAL A 63 -43.37 -25.28 59.57
C VAL A 63 -43.16 -25.24 58.03
N ALA A 64 -42.95 -26.44 57.48
CA ALA A 64 -43.20 -27.05 56.15
C ALA A 64 -43.77 -26.23 54.96
N GLY A 65 -43.49 -26.56 53.69
CA GLY A 65 -42.90 -27.76 53.07
C GLY A 65 -42.69 -27.53 51.55
N GLY A 66 -42.17 -28.45 50.73
CA GLY A 66 -41.73 -29.82 50.95
C GLY A 66 -41.02 -30.38 49.70
N SER A 67 -40.32 -31.51 49.91
CA SER A 67 -39.94 -32.61 48.99
C SER A 67 -39.27 -32.30 47.63
N ALA A 68 -38.19 -32.95 47.19
CA ALA A 68 -37.71 -34.31 47.47
C ALA A 68 -36.22 -34.48 47.12
N ALA A 69 -35.58 -35.44 47.77
CA ALA A 69 -34.31 -36.07 47.38
C ALA A 69 -34.56 -37.62 47.34
N PRO A 70 -33.55 -38.48 47.14
CA PRO A 70 -32.79 -38.76 45.91
C PRO A 70 -32.77 -40.28 45.59
N ARG A 71 -32.22 -40.70 44.44
CA ARG A 71 -31.75 -42.09 44.20
C ARG A 71 -30.59 -42.14 43.19
N PRO A 72 -29.76 -43.21 43.22
CA PRO A 72 -28.29 -43.10 43.19
C PRO A 72 -27.61 -43.76 41.97
N ASP A 73 -26.32 -43.44 41.84
CA ASP A 73 -25.20 -44.17 41.25
C ASP A 73 -25.42 -45.08 40.03
N VAL A 74 -24.80 -44.69 38.91
CA VAL A 74 -24.12 -45.63 38.01
C VAL A 74 -22.75 -45.07 37.66
N ALA A 75 -21.71 -45.79 38.07
CA ALA A 75 -20.33 -45.56 37.69
C ALA A 75 -20.12 -45.81 36.18
N ALA A 76 -19.34 -44.95 35.53
CA ALA A 76 -18.69 -45.27 34.26
C ALA A 76 -17.23 -44.78 34.30
N ALA A 77 -16.34 -45.68 33.90
CA ALA A 77 -14.88 -45.57 33.87
C ALA A 77 -14.38 -44.59 32.77
N PRO A 78 -13.09 -44.26 32.72
CA PRO A 78 -12.59 -43.01 32.16
C PRO A 78 -12.52 -43.03 30.62
N GLY A 79 -12.97 -41.94 30.00
CA GLY A 79 -12.68 -41.60 28.60
C GLY A 79 -11.66 -40.45 28.54
N PRO A 80 -10.82 -40.37 27.50
CA PRO A 80 -9.63 -39.53 27.51
C PRO A 80 -9.97 -38.05 27.26
N GLY A 81 -9.44 -37.19 28.15
CA GLY A 81 -8.92 -35.86 27.84
C GLY A 81 -9.86 -34.84 27.20
N ASP A 82 -10.47 -34.00 28.05
CA ASP A 82 -10.45 -32.55 27.85
C ASP A 82 -10.68 -31.89 29.22
N SER A 83 -9.58 -31.68 29.95
CA SER A 83 -9.58 -30.86 31.16
C SER A 83 -9.62 -29.39 30.75
N ASN A 84 -10.49 -28.61 31.41
CA ASN A 84 -10.54 -27.15 31.39
C ASN A 84 -9.14 -26.50 31.39
N THR A 85 -8.66 -26.00 30.24
CA THR A 85 -7.37 -25.27 30.10
C THR A 85 -7.60 -23.80 29.72
N HIS A 86 -8.47 -23.07 30.43
CA HIS A 86 -8.70 -21.64 30.18
C HIS A 86 -7.65 -20.70 30.80
N GLY A 87 -6.52 -21.22 31.30
CA GLY A 87 -5.51 -20.39 31.95
C GLY A 87 -4.17 -21.03 32.32
N GLU A 88 -3.82 -22.20 31.77
CA GLU A 88 -2.47 -22.74 31.97
C GLU A 88 -1.48 -21.97 31.08
N SER A 89 -0.39 -21.47 31.69
CA SER A 89 0.72 -20.92 30.93
C SER A 89 1.40 -22.06 30.19
N ASP A 90 1.69 -21.88 28.90
CA ASP A 90 2.57 -22.81 28.15
C ASP A 90 4.04 -22.73 28.62
N TYR A 91 4.26 -22.07 29.76
CA TYR A 91 5.52 -21.74 30.37
C TYR A 91 5.90 -22.81 31.40
N ALA A 92 7.07 -23.42 31.25
CA ALA A 92 7.53 -24.51 32.10
C ALA A 92 8.11 -24.05 33.45
N LYS A 93 8.24 -22.73 33.66
CA LYS A 93 8.83 -22.09 34.85
C LYS A 93 7.93 -20.97 35.37
N PRO A 94 8.05 -20.50 36.62
CA PRO A 94 7.37 -19.28 37.05
C PRO A 94 8.07 -18.03 36.48
N GLU A 95 7.29 -16.97 36.21
CA GLU A 95 7.82 -15.65 35.82
C GLU A 95 8.76 -15.07 36.90
N ILE A 96 9.75 -14.29 36.47
CA ILE A 96 10.74 -13.70 37.38
C ILE A 96 10.18 -12.40 37.96
N GLU A 97 9.58 -12.50 39.15
CA GLU A 97 9.03 -11.31 39.82
C GLU A 97 10.14 -10.45 40.45
N THR A 98 10.06 -9.14 40.25
CA THR A 98 10.87 -8.14 40.94
C THR A 98 10.00 -7.20 41.77
N ASN A 99 10.58 -6.54 42.76
CA ASN A 99 9.89 -5.49 43.52
C ASN A 99 9.90 -4.13 42.80
N TYR A 100 10.33 -4.06 41.54
CA TYR A 100 10.39 -2.80 40.78
C TYR A 100 8.99 -2.41 40.29
N LYS A 101 8.52 -1.26 40.77
CA LYS A 101 7.19 -0.71 40.43
C LYS A 101 7.24 0.29 39.27
N GLY A 102 8.30 0.28 38.48
CA GLY A 102 8.52 1.17 37.35
C GLY A 102 9.18 2.51 37.71
N ALA A 103 9.49 3.33 36.71
CA ALA A 103 10.03 4.67 36.90
C ALA A 103 9.59 5.64 35.81
N TRP A 104 9.53 6.92 36.16
CA TRP A 104 9.16 8.01 35.26
C TRP A 104 10.36 8.84 34.87
N ALA A 105 10.40 9.27 33.60
CA ALA A 105 11.37 10.24 33.10
C ALA A 105 10.67 11.28 32.22
N ILE A 106 11.06 12.54 32.36
CA ILE A 106 10.67 13.59 31.40
C ILE A 106 11.49 13.38 30.14
N ASP A 107 10.80 13.11 29.03
CA ASP A 107 11.41 12.92 27.72
C ASP A 107 11.54 14.25 26.98
N ASN A 108 10.52 15.10 27.06
CA ASN A 108 10.55 16.46 26.53
C ASN A 108 9.88 17.44 27.49
N PRO A 109 10.55 18.56 27.86
CA PRO A 109 10.02 19.50 28.85
C PRO A 109 8.92 20.44 28.31
N ASN A 110 8.75 20.56 26.99
CA ASN A 110 7.68 21.32 26.36
C ASN A 110 7.65 21.03 24.84
N VAL A 111 6.65 20.28 24.37
CA VAL A 111 6.48 20.00 22.94
C VAL A 111 5.68 21.08 22.19
N GLY A 112 4.94 21.92 22.92
CA GLY A 112 4.21 23.06 22.38
C GLY A 112 2.76 22.81 21.95
N VAL A 113 2.35 21.55 21.78
CA VAL A 113 1.00 21.14 21.38
C VAL A 113 0.53 20.01 22.29
N CYS A 114 -0.70 20.12 22.81
CA CYS A 114 -1.33 19.09 23.64
C CYS A 114 -1.65 17.83 22.81
N ALA A 115 -1.49 16.65 23.39
CA ALA A 115 -1.77 15.38 22.73
C ALA A 115 -3.18 14.87 23.08
N MET A 116 -4.21 15.55 22.57
CA MET A 116 -5.59 15.09 22.74
C MET A 116 -5.84 13.75 22.03
N GLN A 117 -5.20 13.55 20.89
CA GLN A 117 -5.27 12.36 20.05
C GLN A 117 -3.86 11.94 19.69
N LEU A 118 -3.53 10.65 19.80
CA LEU A 118 -2.19 10.15 19.63
C LEU A 118 -2.18 8.81 18.89
N GLN A 119 -1.30 8.66 17.90
CA GLN A 119 -1.04 7.44 17.15
C GLN A 119 0.47 7.18 17.07
N LEU A 120 0.91 5.98 17.47
CA LEU A 120 2.25 5.50 17.12
C LEU A 120 2.24 5.06 15.66
N MET A 121 3.20 5.56 14.87
CA MET A 121 3.37 5.22 13.47
C MET A 121 4.48 4.19 13.27
N PRO A 122 4.41 3.42 12.17
CA PRO A 122 5.44 2.46 11.78
C PRO A 122 6.84 3.00 11.50
N ASN A 123 6.94 4.31 11.29
CA ASN A 123 8.15 5.00 10.90
C ASN A 123 8.88 5.68 12.08
N ASP A 124 8.69 5.17 13.30
CA ASP A 124 9.19 5.73 14.57
C ASP A 124 8.64 7.12 14.95
N GLN A 125 7.63 7.63 14.24
CA GLN A 125 6.95 8.86 14.64
C GLN A 125 5.76 8.56 15.55
N VAL A 126 5.50 9.45 16.50
CA VAL A 126 4.23 9.52 17.20
C VAL A 126 3.54 10.78 16.74
N ILE A 127 2.39 10.63 16.09
CA ILE A 127 1.59 11.73 15.59
C ILE A 127 0.56 12.07 16.64
N TRP A 128 0.52 13.33 17.07
CA TRP A 128 -0.56 13.82 17.91
C TRP A 128 -1.00 15.23 17.53
N TYR A 129 -2.24 15.53 17.85
CA TYR A 129 -2.87 16.78 17.48
C TYR A 129 -4.01 17.17 18.43
N ASP A 130 -4.42 18.43 18.28
CA ASP A 130 -5.39 19.14 19.09
C ASP A 130 -6.31 19.99 18.20
N ALA A 131 -7.28 20.67 18.82
CA ALA A 131 -8.26 21.48 18.13
C ALA A 131 -7.66 22.73 17.46
N THR A 132 -8.09 23.02 16.24
CA THR A 132 -7.67 24.24 15.51
C THR A 132 -8.46 25.49 15.91
N SER A 133 -9.65 25.32 16.49
CA SER A 133 -10.61 26.40 16.79
C SER A 133 -10.46 26.98 18.20
N LEU A 134 -9.66 26.36 19.06
CA LEU A 134 -9.55 26.69 20.49
C LEU A 134 -8.35 27.60 20.81
N GLY A 135 -7.98 28.45 19.85
CA GLY A 135 -6.95 29.47 20.02
C GLY A 135 -5.53 28.96 19.82
N PRO A 136 -4.52 29.82 20.04
CA PRO A 136 -3.13 29.49 19.74
C PRO A 136 -2.58 28.45 20.70
N SER A 137 -1.88 27.44 20.16
CA SER A 137 -1.04 26.55 20.96
C SER A 137 0.22 27.27 21.48
N ALA A 138 1.07 26.58 22.21
CA ALA A 138 2.34 27.15 22.70
C ALA A 138 3.46 27.14 21.65
N ARG A 139 3.18 26.74 20.40
CA ARG A 139 4.17 26.64 19.32
C ARG A 139 3.63 27.15 18.00
N LYS A 140 4.45 27.92 17.28
CA LYS A 140 4.16 28.35 15.90
C LYS A 140 4.59 27.30 14.90
N LEU A 141 3.94 27.29 13.73
CA LEU A 141 4.36 26.49 12.59
C LEU A 141 5.79 26.85 12.14
N GLU A 142 6.60 25.86 11.79
CA GLU A 142 8.02 26.03 11.47
C GLU A 142 8.30 26.67 10.10
N GLN A 143 7.34 26.65 9.18
CA GLN A 143 7.45 27.29 7.86
C GLN A 143 6.97 28.75 7.92
N GLU A 144 7.89 29.69 8.16
CA GLU A 144 7.60 31.12 8.17
C GLU A 144 6.97 31.58 6.84
N GLY A 145 5.79 32.20 6.91
CA GLY A 145 5.11 32.84 5.76
C GLY A 145 4.02 32.03 5.04
N ASN A 146 3.78 30.76 5.40
CA ASN A 146 2.78 29.89 4.73
C ASN A 146 1.70 29.33 5.69
N CYS A 147 1.17 30.19 6.55
CA CYS A 147 0.15 29.85 7.53
C CYS A 147 -1.17 29.43 6.84
N PRO A 148 -1.74 28.25 7.16
CA PRO A 148 -3.03 27.84 6.60
C PRO A 148 -4.13 28.87 6.88
N ILE A 149 -5.06 28.98 5.94
CA ILE A 149 -6.36 29.59 6.20
C ILE A 149 -7.16 28.60 7.03
N ASN A 150 -7.55 29.00 8.24
CA ASN A 150 -8.41 28.22 9.09
C ASN A 150 -9.88 28.52 8.73
N PRO A 151 -10.61 27.57 8.11
CA PRO A 151 -12.00 27.79 7.69
C PRO A 151 -12.94 28.03 8.88
N ASP A 152 -12.57 27.53 10.05
CA ASP A 152 -13.38 27.57 11.27
C ASP A 152 -13.09 28.82 12.13
N ALA A 153 -12.06 29.59 11.77
CA ALA A 153 -11.69 30.86 12.41
C ALA A 153 -11.96 32.08 11.53
N ASN A 154 -13.14 32.13 10.88
CA ASN A 154 -13.54 33.18 9.92
C ASN A 154 -12.56 33.32 8.73
N ASN A 155 -12.00 32.22 8.23
CA ASN A 155 -11.00 32.20 7.15
C ASN A 155 -9.77 33.09 7.43
N LYS A 156 -9.39 33.23 8.71
CA LYS A 156 -8.15 33.91 9.08
C LYS A 156 -6.95 32.97 8.93
N SER A 157 -5.80 33.57 8.64
CA SER A 157 -4.52 32.90 8.67
C SER A 157 -4.21 32.44 10.10
N ASP A 158 -3.92 31.15 10.28
CA ASP A 158 -3.53 30.56 11.55
C ASP A 158 -2.08 30.04 11.47
N CYS A 159 -1.20 30.68 12.23
CA CYS A 159 0.23 30.37 12.24
C CYS A 159 0.64 29.48 13.42
N TRP A 160 -0.31 28.95 14.18
CA TRP A 160 -0.05 28.10 15.33
C TRP A 160 -0.07 26.62 14.95
N ALA A 161 0.78 25.84 15.60
CA ALA A 161 0.87 24.41 15.37
C ALA A 161 -0.23 23.71 16.17
N HIS A 162 -1.06 22.92 15.51
CA HIS A 162 -2.11 22.11 16.16
C HIS A 162 -1.84 20.62 16.05
N ALA A 163 -0.77 20.23 15.36
CA ALA A 163 -0.31 18.85 15.24
C ALA A 163 1.21 18.80 15.27
N LEU A 164 1.74 17.69 15.77
CA LEU A 164 3.17 17.38 15.80
C LEU A 164 3.42 15.96 15.28
N ALA A 165 4.55 15.80 14.61
CA ALA A 165 5.20 14.51 14.45
C ALA A 165 6.39 14.45 15.42
N TYR A 166 6.29 13.56 16.41
CA TYR A 166 7.28 13.40 17.48
C TYR A 166 8.12 12.16 17.26
N ASP A 167 9.43 12.33 17.14
CA ASP A 167 10.39 11.23 17.10
C ASP A 167 10.67 10.78 18.53
N TRP A 168 10.15 9.61 18.90
CA TRP A 168 10.26 9.09 20.26
C TRP A 168 11.68 8.65 20.61
N LYS A 169 12.58 8.41 19.64
CA LYS A 169 13.97 8.03 19.89
C LYS A 169 14.83 9.25 20.23
N THR A 170 14.59 10.37 19.54
CA THR A 170 15.39 11.60 19.70
C THR A 170 14.74 12.66 20.57
N SER A 171 13.49 12.45 20.99
CA SER A 171 12.66 13.38 21.76
C SER A 171 12.41 14.72 21.06
N LYS A 172 12.65 14.76 19.73
CA LYS A 172 12.42 15.93 18.87
C LYS A 172 11.04 15.85 18.22
N SER A 173 10.51 17.00 17.82
CA SER A 173 9.29 17.06 17.03
C SER A 173 9.39 18.12 15.95
N ARG A 174 8.64 17.91 14.87
CA ARG A 174 8.33 18.93 13.86
C ARG A 174 6.86 19.30 13.93
N THR A 175 6.52 20.48 13.44
CA THR A 175 5.11 20.86 13.29
C THR A 175 4.48 20.16 12.08
N VAL A 176 3.22 19.78 12.21
CA VAL A 176 2.39 19.22 11.14
C VAL A 176 1.26 20.20 10.83
N LYS A 177 1.03 20.45 9.54
CA LYS A 177 -0.07 21.30 9.08
C LYS A 177 -1.39 20.53 9.10
N LEU A 178 -2.40 21.17 9.68
CA LEU A 178 -3.81 20.76 9.66
C LEU A 178 -4.65 21.81 8.95
N ARG A 179 -5.73 21.39 8.28
CA ARG A 179 -6.63 22.30 7.54
C ARG A 179 -8.02 22.38 8.16
N GLY A 180 -8.73 21.26 8.28
CA GLY A 180 -10.04 21.22 8.93
C GLY A 180 -9.93 20.79 10.38
N GLU A 181 -10.94 21.11 11.17
CA GLU A 181 -10.96 20.95 12.63
C GLU A 181 -10.98 19.47 13.08
N PRO A 182 -9.88 18.93 13.64
CA PRO A 182 -9.81 17.52 14.01
C PRO A 182 -10.40 17.22 15.39
N TRP A 183 -10.85 18.23 16.13
CA TRP A 183 -11.28 18.09 17.52
C TRP A 183 -12.24 16.91 17.68
N CYS A 184 -11.85 15.95 18.53
CA CYS A 184 -12.68 14.79 18.88
C CYS A 184 -13.02 13.84 17.70
N SER A 185 -12.13 13.75 16.72
CA SER A 185 -12.06 12.65 15.73
C SER A 185 -11.65 11.30 16.33
N SER A 186 -11.94 10.23 15.59
CA SER A 186 -11.40 8.88 15.77
C SER A 186 -10.26 8.62 14.78
N GLY A 187 -9.56 7.50 14.91
CA GLY A 187 -8.54 7.12 13.93
C GLY A 187 -7.99 5.72 14.14
N ASN A 188 -7.08 5.33 13.25
CA ASN A 188 -6.28 4.12 13.29
C ASN A 188 -5.16 4.19 12.23
N LEU A 189 -4.49 3.06 12.01
CA LEU A 189 -3.64 2.83 10.85
C LEU A 189 -4.42 2.01 9.81
N TRP A 190 -4.25 2.37 8.55
CA TRP A 190 -4.63 1.54 7.42
C TRP A 190 -3.69 0.34 7.29
N PRO A 191 -4.07 -0.70 6.51
CA PRO A 191 -3.19 -1.83 6.22
C PRO A 191 -1.79 -1.45 5.72
N ASN A 192 -1.65 -0.31 5.03
CA ASN A 192 -0.36 0.20 4.55
C ASN A 192 0.45 0.99 5.61
N GLY A 193 0.05 0.93 6.87
CA GLY A 193 0.68 1.66 7.98
C GLY A 193 0.41 3.16 7.98
N SER A 194 -0.28 3.70 6.97
CA SER A 194 -0.65 5.12 6.93
C SER A 194 -1.73 5.42 7.95
N MET A 195 -1.65 6.57 8.59
CA MET A 195 -2.66 6.98 9.55
C MET A 195 -3.92 7.44 8.83
N VAL A 196 -5.07 7.08 9.37
CA VAL A 196 -6.35 7.72 9.06
C VAL A 196 -7.02 8.23 10.32
N ALA A 197 -7.59 9.41 10.22
CA ALA A 197 -8.45 10.00 11.25
C ALA A 197 -9.79 10.40 10.63
N THR A 198 -10.87 10.05 11.31
CA THR A 198 -12.25 10.20 10.82
C THR A 198 -13.05 11.12 11.73
N GLY A 199 -13.75 12.08 11.12
CA GLY A 199 -14.59 13.03 11.82
C GLY A 199 -13.84 14.18 12.46
N GLY A 200 -14.43 14.77 13.49
CA GLY A 200 -13.99 16.03 14.09
C GLY A 200 -15.18 16.91 14.45
N THR A 201 -14.96 18.22 14.59
CA THR A 201 -16.03 19.23 14.70
C THR A 201 -15.97 20.22 13.54
N LEU A 202 -16.95 21.14 13.46
CA LEU A 202 -16.99 22.22 12.46
C LEU A 202 -16.71 21.72 11.04
N SER A 203 -15.71 22.26 10.33
CA SER A 203 -15.34 21.79 8.98
C SER A 203 -14.86 20.33 8.90
N GLY A 204 -14.54 19.72 10.04
CA GLY A 204 -14.05 18.35 10.16
C GLY A 204 -15.10 17.29 10.45
N VAL A 205 -16.37 17.63 10.75
CA VAL A 205 -17.39 16.65 11.17
C VAL A 205 -17.61 15.49 10.20
N LYS A 206 -17.32 15.69 8.91
CA LYS A 206 -17.42 14.69 7.85
C LYS A 206 -16.09 14.45 7.13
N ALA A 207 -14.98 14.90 7.73
CA ALA A 207 -13.67 14.79 7.12
C ALA A 207 -13.04 13.42 7.36
N VAL A 208 -12.28 12.96 6.37
CA VAL A 208 -11.29 11.90 6.53
C VAL A 208 -9.92 12.53 6.30
N ARG A 209 -9.03 12.40 7.28
CA ARG A 209 -7.66 12.88 7.24
C ARG A 209 -6.72 11.69 7.11
N MET A 210 -5.71 11.80 6.26
CA MET A 210 -4.71 10.77 6.09
C MET A 210 -3.31 11.37 6.21
N MET A 211 -2.42 10.63 6.86
CA MET A 211 -1.00 10.91 6.85
C MET A 211 -0.26 9.67 6.36
N PRO A 212 0.47 9.77 5.23
CA PRO A 212 1.21 8.65 4.70
C PRO A 212 2.34 8.25 5.64
N MET A 213 2.61 6.95 5.75
CA MET A 213 3.70 6.42 6.57
C MET A 213 5.07 6.65 5.93
N ASP A 214 5.14 6.66 4.60
CA ASP A 214 6.39 6.64 3.84
C ASP A 214 7.08 8.00 3.68
N ASP A 215 6.36 9.10 3.94
CA ASP A 215 6.91 10.45 3.96
C ASP A 215 6.98 11.00 5.39
N LEU A 216 8.17 10.92 5.99
CA LEU A 216 8.48 11.47 7.32
C LEU A 216 8.24 12.98 7.46
N ARG A 217 8.08 13.71 6.35
CA ARG A 217 7.81 15.15 6.29
C ARG A 217 6.38 15.49 5.90
N ALA A 218 5.53 14.49 5.63
CA ALA A 218 4.16 14.73 5.21
C ALA A 218 3.35 15.51 6.24
N ASP A 219 2.43 16.32 5.72
CA ASP A 219 1.33 16.90 6.48
C ASP A 219 0.06 16.07 6.27
N PHE A 220 -1.01 16.35 7.03
CA PHE A 220 -2.29 15.71 6.78
C PHE A 220 -2.85 16.10 5.41
N SER A 221 -3.22 15.10 4.63
CA SER A 221 -4.15 15.23 3.50
C SER A 221 -5.58 15.07 4.03
N GLU A 222 -6.52 15.89 3.58
CA GLU A 222 -7.87 15.91 4.11
C GLU A 222 -8.90 15.89 2.98
N LYS A 223 -9.83 14.93 3.03
CA LYS A 223 -11.02 14.86 2.20
C LYS A 223 -12.22 15.25 3.05
N ARG A 224 -12.74 16.46 2.82
CA ARG A 224 -13.95 16.96 3.48
C ARG A 224 -15.20 16.34 2.86
N ASP A 225 -16.26 16.25 3.65
CA ASP A 225 -17.56 15.67 3.26
C ASP A 225 -17.47 14.23 2.73
N ALA A 226 -16.44 13.49 3.17
CA ALA A 226 -16.23 12.10 2.81
C ALA A 226 -17.12 11.13 3.60
N LEU A 227 -17.63 11.55 4.76
CA LEU A 227 -18.46 10.72 5.63
C LEU A 227 -19.95 11.03 5.48
N GLY A 228 -20.78 9.99 5.58
CA GLY A 228 -22.23 10.06 5.35
C GLY A 228 -22.96 10.77 6.49
N ASP A 229 -22.42 10.71 7.71
CA ASP A 229 -23.00 11.31 8.91
C ASP A 229 -22.00 12.17 9.69
N PHE A 230 -22.46 12.91 10.70
CA PHE A 230 -21.58 13.69 11.56
C PHE A 230 -20.80 12.77 12.52
N ARG A 231 -19.46 12.83 12.50
CA ARG A 231 -18.58 11.94 13.25
C ARG A 231 -17.80 12.67 14.36
N TRP A 232 -18.49 13.48 15.16
CA TRP A 232 -17.93 14.10 16.37
C TRP A 232 -18.01 13.14 17.55
N TYR A 233 -16.87 12.73 18.14
CA TYR A 233 -16.81 11.66 19.16
C TYR A 233 -17.27 10.28 18.65
N SER A 234 -16.95 9.97 17.39
CA SER A 234 -17.15 8.65 16.80
C SER A 234 -16.06 7.67 17.23
N SER A 235 -16.28 6.36 17.07
CA SER A 235 -15.21 5.36 17.15
C SER A 235 -14.94 4.72 15.79
N ASN A 236 -13.72 4.24 15.60
CA ASN A 236 -13.27 3.58 14.39
C ASN A 236 -12.63 2.22 14.71
N GLN A 237 -12.91 1.18 13.91
CA GLN A 237 -12.28 -0.15 13.99
C GLN A 237 -11.93 -0.70 12.59
N ILE A 238 -10.71 -1.18 12.38
CA ILE A 238 -10.33 -1.94 11.18
C ILE A 238 -11.03 -3.32 11.20
N LEU A 239 -11.59 -3.71 10.07
CA LEU A 239 -12.25 -4.98 9.81
C LEU A 239 -11.31 -5.99 9.15
N GLU A 240 -11.78 -7.23 9.02
CA GLU A 240 -10.99 -8.34 8.48
C GLU A 240 -10.48 -8.13 7.04
N ASP A 241 -11.13 -7.26 6.27
CA ASP A 241 -10.81 -6.91 4.88
C ASP A 241 -9.95 -5.63 4.74
N GLY A 242 -9.51 -5.07 5.86
CA GLY A 242 -8.72 -3.83 5.89
C GLY A 242 -9.54 -2.53 5.76
N THR A 243 -10.87 -2.61 5.62
CA THR A 243 -11.76 -1.43 5.71
C THR A 243 -11.95 -1.00 7.16
N ALA A 244 -12.41 0.23 7.38
CA ALA A 244 -12.75 0.74 8.70
C ALA A 244 -14.26 0.88 8.88
N ILE A 245 -14.81 0.36 9.98
CA ILE A 245 -16.14 0.75 10.46
C ILE A 245 -16.02 2.00 11.32
N VAL A 246 -16.79 3.05 10.99
CA VAL A 246 -16.90 4.28 11.78
C VAL A 246 -18.29 4.32 12.41
N VAL A 247 -18.36 4.28 13.74
CA VAL A 247 -19.60 4.12 14.50
C VAL A 247 -19.89 5.34 15.35
N GLY A 248 -21.14 5.80 15.29
CA GLY A 248 -21.66 6.82 16.16
C GLY A 248 -21.09 8.20 15.89
N GLY A 249 -21.17 9.03 16.92
CA GLY A 249 -20.89 10.45 16.88
C GLY A 249 -22.07 11.21 17.49
N ARG A 250 -21.83 12.45 17.90
CA ARG A 250 -22.85 13.32 18.49
C ARG A 250 -24.03 13.45 17.53
N GLU A 251 -25.22 13.08 18.00
CA GLU A 251 -26.48 13.02 17.24
C GLU A 251 -26.47 12.08 16.02
N ALA A 252 -25.42 11.26 15.85
CA ALA A 252 -25.27 10.32 14.75
C ALA A 252 -25.53 8.88 15.22
N PHE A 253 -26.76 8.43 15.06
CA PHE A 253 -27.19 7.07 15.41
C PHE A 253 -27.00 6.10 14.23
N SER A 254 -25.80 6.09 13.67
CA SER A 254 -25.48 5.33 12.46
C SER A 254 -24.03 4.85 12.49
N TYR A 255 -23.70 3.95 11.58
CA TYR A 255 -22.30 3.64 11.24
C TYR A 255 -22.11 3.67 9.72
N GLU A 256 -20.86 3.68 9.28
CA GLU A 256 -20.49 3.57 7.86
C GLU A 256 -19.17 2.81 7.70
N ILE A 257 -18.93 2.26 6.51
CA ILE A 257 -17.69 1.57 6.16
C ILE A 257 -16.86 2.46 5.25
N VAL A 258 -15.60 2.70 5.64
CA VAL A 258 -14.64 3.55 4.95
C VAL A 258 -13.51 2.66 4.41
N PRO A 259 -13.34 2.53 3.09
CA PRO A 259 -12.22 1.79 2.52
C PRO A 259 -10.93 2.63 2.51
N PRO A 260 -9.74 1.99 2.52
CA PRO A 260 -8.46 2.71 2.44
C PRO A 260 -8.30 3.58 1.19
N SER A 261 -8.93 3.22 0.07
CA SER A 261 -8.87 4.01 -1.19
C SER A 261 -9.52 5.39 -1.07
N LEU A 262 -10.41 5.58 -0.09
CA LEU A 262 -11.34 6.71 0.01
C LEU A 262 -12.22 6.94 -1.24
N GLU A 263 -12.26 6.00 -2.16
CA GLU A 263 -13.14 5.99 -3.33
C GLU A 263 -14.41 5.23 -2.99
N PHE A 264 -15.30 5.89 -2.25
CA PHE A 264 -16.59 5.34 -1.88
C PHE A 264 -17.66 6.43 -1.92
N GLN A 265 -18.91 6.00 -2.10
CA GLN A 265 -20.05 6.86 -1.86
C GLN A 265 -20.38 6.78 -0.37
N PRO A 266 -20.45 7.92 0.34
CA PRO A 266 -20.75 7.92 1.77
C PRO A 266 -22.10 7.24 2.02
N LYS A 267 -22.08 6.10 2.71
CA LYS A 267 -23.28 5.31 2.99
C LYS A 267 -23.41 5.08 4.48
N LYS A 268 -24.24 5.90 5.12
CA LYS A 268 -24.64 5.67 6.51
C LYS A 268 -25.65 4.54 6.60
N ILE A 269 -25.52 3.73 7.64
CA ILE A 269 -26.43 2.65 8.00
C ILE A 269 -26.97 2.98 9.38
N ASP A 270 -28.29 3.13 9.48
CA ASP A 270 -28.95 3.46 10.73
C ASP A 270 -28.72 2.37 11.77
N LEU A 271 -28.39 2.78 13.00
CA LEU A 271 -28.16 1.91 14.14
C LEU A 271 -28.94 2.44 15.35
N PRO A 272 -30.27 2.19 15.41
CA PRO A 272 -31.15 2.69 16.47
C PRO A 272 -30.68 2.34 17.89
N PHE A 273 -29.95 1.23 18.06
CA PHE A 273 -29.32 0.84 19.32
C PHE A 273 -28.53 1.97 20.00
N LEU A 274 -27.83 2.81 19.22
CA LEU A 274 -27.11 3.96 19.78
C LEU A 274 -28.11 4.97 20.40
N LYS A 275 -29.23 5.26 19.75
CA LYS A 275 -30.24 6.16 20.33
C LYS A 275 -30.87 5.61 21.60
N GLU A 276 -31.10 4.29 21.65
CA GLU A 276 -31.66 3.61 22.81
C GLU A 276 -30.73 3.59 24.03
N THR A 277 -29.42 3.75 23.80
CA THR A 277 -28.42 3.77 24.88
C THR A 277 -28.18 5.17 25.44
N CYS A 278 -28.79 6.21 24.85
CA CYS A 278 -28.80 7.53 25.45
C CYS A 278 -29.53 7.53 26.80
N THR A 279 -29.05 8.33 27.75
CA THR A 279 -29.72 8.50 29.04
C THR A 279 -30.89 9.46 28.87
N PRO A 280 -32.13 9.10 29.27
CA PRO A 280 -33.28 10.00 29.18
C PRO A 280 -33.04 11.30 29.97
N ALA A 281 -33.48 12.42 29.41
CA ALA A 281 -33.32 13.73 30.05
C ALA A 281 -34.20 13.85 31.31
N LYS A 282 -33.71 14.57 32.31
CA LYS A 282 -34.50 15.03 33.46
C LYS A 282 -34.95 16.48 33.25
N GLY A 283 -36.03 16.70 32.49
CA GLY A 283 -36.61 18.03 32.26
C GLY A 283 -36.69 18.44 30.78
N PRO A 284 -36.65 19.75 30.45
CA PRO A 284 -36.87 20.24 29.08
C PRO A 284 -35.69 20.04 28.11
N ASN A 285 -34.60 19.40 28.56
CA ASN A 285 -33.39 19.19 27.76
C ASN A 285 -33.50 17.96 26.85
N MET A 286 -32.67 17.90 25.79
CA MET A 286 -32.45 16.67 25.02
C MET A 286 -31.79 15.58 25.88
N TYR A 287 -31.95 14.31 25.50
CA TYR A 287 -31.28 13.16 26.10
C TYR A 287 -29.76 13.37 26.22
N ILE A 288 -29.12 12.66 27.15
CA ILE A 288 -27.65 12.69 27.32
C ILE A 288 -27.04 11.54 26.52
N GLU A 289 -26.11 11.87 25.65
CA GLU A 289 -25.32 10.89 24.89
C GLU A 289 -24.15 10.35 25.73
N ASN A 290 -24.46 9.53 26.76
CA ASN A 290 -23.48 8.79 27.56
C ASN A 290 -22.89 7.57 26.80
N ASN A 291 -22.88 7.62 25.48
CA ASN A 291 -22.55 6.55 24.55
C ASN A 291 -21.61 6.99 23.43
N LEU A 292 -21.00 8.17 23.55
CA LEU A 292 -20.02 8.66 22.59
C LEU A 292 -18.67 7.96 22.77
N TYR A 293 -17.89 7.82 21.70
CA TYR A 293 -16.81 6.82 21.59
C TYR A 293 -17.28 5.42 22.04
N PRO A 294 -18.27 4.80 21.36
CA PRO A 294 -18.66 3.42 21.65
C PRO A 294 -17.43 2.51 21.57
N PHE A 295 -17.28 1.54 22.47
CA PHE A 295 -16.14 0.63 22.42
C PHE A 295 -16.38 -0.41 21.34
N LEU A 296 -15.43 -0.49 20.40
CA LEU A 296 -15.50 -1.39 19.25
C LEU A 296 -14.35 -2.40 19.34
N PHE A 297 -14.67 -3.68 19.20
CA PHE A 297 -13.68 -4.74 19.08
C PHE A 297 -14.12 -5.71 17.99
N LEU A 298 -13.30 -5.89 16.96
CA LEU A 298 -13.49 -6.99 16.00
C LEU A 298 -13.40 -8.33 16.77
N LEU A 299 -14.23 -9.29 16.43
CA LEU A 299 -14.24 -10.64 16.99
C LEU A 299 -13.65 -11.63 15.98
N THR A 300 -13.27 -12.82 16.45
CA THR A 300 -12.57 -13.83 15.63
C THR A 300 -13.47 -14.52 14.58
N ASP A 301 -14.76 -14.20 14.56
CA ASP A 301 -15.72 -14.64 13.54
C ASP A 301 -15.94 -13.61 12.41
N GLY A 302 -15.40 -12.38 12.55
CA GLY A 302 -15.58 -11.25 11.63
C GLY A 302 -16.65 -10.24 12.07
N ASN A 303 -17.40 -10.51 13.14
CA ASN A 303 -18.37 -9.58 13.71
C ASN A 303 -17.69 -8.55 14.63
N VAL A 304 -18.39 -7.47 14.97
CA VAL A 304 -17.88 -6.41 15.85
C VAL A 304 -18.68 -6.39 17.14
N PHE A 305 -17.99 -6.55 18.28
CA PHE A 305 -18.56 -6.22 19.58
C PHE A 305 -18.61 -4.70 19.73
N LEU A 306 -19.80 -4.17 19.99
CA LEU A 306 -20.08 -2.76 20.15
C LEU A 306 -20.70 -2.54 21.52
N PHE A 307 -20.03 -1.76 22.36
CA PHE A 307 -20.51 -1.36 23.67
C PHE A 307 -20.81 0.14 23.72
N ALA A 308 -22.00 0.50 24.18
CA ALA A 308 -22.49 1.86 24.25
C ALA A 308 -23.23 2.10 25.57
N ASN A 309 -22.78 3.10 26.32
CA ASN A 309 -23.22 3.44 27.68
C ASN A 309 -23.00 2.30 28.69
N ASN A 310 -23.93 1.35 28.75
CA ASN A 310 -23.88 0.18 29.61
C ASN A 310 -24.45 -1.08 28.92
N ARG A 311 -24.80 -1.00 27.63
CA ARG A 311 -25.31 -2.11 26.83
C ARG A 311 -24.27 -2.50 25.79
N ALA A 312 -24.32 -3.74 25.34
CA ALA A 312 -23.49 -4.22 24.25
C ALA A 312 -24.27 -5.08 23.26
N ILE A 313 -23.78 -5.12 22.03
CA ILE A 313 -24.25 -5.98 20.95
C ILE A 313 -23.08 -6.58 20.19
N THR A 314 -23.30 -7.72 19.53
CA THR A 314 -22.46 -8.22 18.45
C THR A 314 -23.12 -7.86 17.13
N LEU A 315 -22.48 -6.99 16.34
CA LEU A 315 -22.97 -6.49 15.06
C LEU A 315 -22.22 -7.17 13.91
N ASN A 316 -22.94 -7.67 12.91
CA ASN A 316 -22.32 -7.97 11.63
C ASN A 316 -22.16 -6.68 10.81
N PRO A 317 -20.94 -6.21 10.53
CA PRO A 317 -20.71 -4.89 9.93
C PRO A 317 -21.16 -4.81 8.47
N THR A 318 -21.13 -5.92 7.73
CA THR A 318 -21.50 -5.96 6.31
C THR A 318 -23.02 -6.00 6.11
N SER A 319 -23.73 -6.81 6.90
CA SER A 319 -25.17 -6.98 6.76
C SER A 319 -25.98 -6.00 7.63
N GLY A 320 -25.33 -5.35 8.61
CA GLY A 320 -25.97 -4.52 9.63
C GLY A 320 -26.87 -5.26 10.60
N LYS A 321 -26.77 -6.59 10.66
CA LYS A 321 -27.60 -7.41 11.54
C LYS A 321 -26.98 -7.48 12.93
N ILE A 322 -27.79 -7.22 13.96
CA ILE A 322 -27.44 -7.53 15.34
C ILE A 322 -27.53 -9.06 15.50
N ILE A 323 -26.38 -9.69 15.75
CA ILE A 323 -26.25 -11.14 15.93
C ILE A 323 -26.66 -11.53 17.34
N GLN A 324 -26.27 -10.73 18.34
CA GLN A 324 -26.53 -10.97 19.75
C GLN A 324 -26.64 -9.63 20.48
N GLU A 325 -27.62 -9.51 21.38
CA GLU A 325 -27.61 -8.49 22.42
C GLU A 325 -27.04 -9.10 23.70
N HIS A 326 -26.14 -8.38 24.36
CA HIS A 326 -25.49 -8.80 25.59
C HIS A 326 -26.23 -8.23 26.81
N PRO A 327 -26.11 -8.86 27.99
CA PRO A 327 -26.69 -8.31 29.21
C PRO A 327 -26.15 -6.91 29.52
N VAL A 328 -26.91 -6.15 30.32
CA VAL A 328 -26.49 -4.82 30.78
C VAL A 328 -25.27 -4.96 31.69
N CYS A 329 -24.21 -4.23 31.39
CA CYS A 329 -23.03 -4.15 32.25
C CYS A 329 -23.40 -3.45 33.57
N PRO A 330 -23.10 -4.06 34.73
CA PRO A 330 -23.41 -3.47 36.04
C PRO A 330 -22.68 -2.14 36.28
N GLY A 331 -23.03 -1.44 37.37
CA GLY A 331 -22.29 -0.27 37.88
C GLY A 331 -22.77 1.08 37.34
N GLY A 332 -22.73 1.30 36.03
CA GLY A 332 -23.11 2.59 35.43
C GLY A 332 -22.64 2.78 33.98
N SER A 333 -22.55 4.04 33.57
CA SER A 333 -22.16 4.45 32.23
C SER A 333 -20.63 4.40 32.05
N ARG A 334 -20.17 3.82 30.94
CA ARG A 334 -18.74 3.58 30.67
C ARG A 334 -18.18 4.38 29.49
N ASN A 335 -18.99 4.80 28.53
CA ASN A 335 -18.51 5.60 27.39
C ASN A 335 -18.45 7.10 27.75
N TYR A 336 -17.93 7.94 26.85
CA TYR A 336 -17.91 9.40 27.08
C TYR A 336 -19.35 9.92 27.29
N PRO A 337 -19.57 10.93 28.17
CA PRO A 337 -18.61 11.63 29.05
C PRO A 337 -18.04 10.88 30.27
N PRO A 338 -18.67 9.84 30.84
CA PRO A 338 -18.08 9.07 31.93
C PRO A 338 -16.69 8.49 31.65
N SER A 339 -16.42 8.06 30.41
CA SER A 339 -15.08 7.65 29.93
C SER A 339 -14.36 6.67 30.85
N GLY A 340 -14.94 5.49 31.05
CA GLY A 340 -14.24 4.31 31.53
C GLY A 340 -13.29 3.75 30.47
N ASN A 341 -12.57 2.71 30.85
CA ASN A 341 -11.55 2.08 30.03
C ASN A 341 -12.05 0.73 29.51
N SER A 342 -11.59 0.29 28.34
CA SER A 342 -11.87 -1.04 27.82
C SER A 342 -10.73 -1.61 27.00
N ALA A 343 -10.65 -2.94 26.94
CA ALA A 343 -9.72 -3.66 26.07
C ALA A 343 -10.26 -5.06 25.77
N ILE A 344 -9.96 -5.55 24.56
CA ILE A 344 -9.96 -7.00 24.29
C ILE A 344 -8.69 -7.60 24.90
N LEU A 345 -8.84 -8.66 25.70
CA LEU A 345 -7.70 -9.34 26.33
C LEU A 345 -6.84 -10.04 25.27
N PRO A 346 -5.55 -10.35 25.56
CA PRO A 346 -4.67 -11.01 24.60
C PRO A 346 -5.27 -12.29 24.04
N LEU A 347 -5.35 -12.42 22.72
CA LEU A 347 -5.94 -13.57 22.05
C LEU A 347 -4.91 -14.71 21.98
N LYS A 348 -5.02 -15.70 22.86
CA LYS A 348 -4.15 -16.88 22.86
C LYS A 348 -4.61 -17.85 21.78
N MET A 349 -3.72 -18.19 20.85
CA MET A 349 -4.01 -19.14 19.78
C MET A 349 -3.98 -20.59 20.30
N SER A 350 -4.84 -21.45 19.73
CA SER A 350 -4.80 -22.90 19.97
C SER A 350 -3.54 -23.53 19.39
N SER A 351 -3.15 -24.70 19.91
CA SER A 351 -1.94 -25.41 19.45
C SER A 351 -1.96 -25.79 17.96
N ASP A 352 -3.14 -25.98 17.37
CA ASP A 352 -3.35 -26.21 15.94
C ASP A 352 -3.53 -24.91 15.12
N ASN A 353 -3.49 -23.75 15.78
CA ASN A 353 -3.65 -22.41 15.21
C ASN A 353 -4.98 -22.17 14.48
N THR A 354 -6.04 -22.90 14.84
CA THR A 354 -7.36 -22.78 14.18
C THR A 354 -8.34 -21.84 14.91
N ARG A 355 -8.14 -21.60 16.21
CA ARG A 355 -9.03 -20.77 17.03
C ARG A 355 -8.29 -20.00 18.12
N ALA A 356 -8.90 -18.92 18.61
CA ALA A 356 -8.48 -18.26 19.83
C ALA A 356 -9.11 -19.00 21.02
N LEU A 357 -8.32 -19.34 22.03
CA LEU A 357 -8.76 -20.03 23.24
C LEU A 357 -9.54 -19.11 24.17
N ASN A 358 -9.31 -17.80 24.04
CA ASN A 358 -9.94 -16.76 24.83
C ASN A 358 -10.26 -15.55 23.96
N VAL A 359 -11.54 -15.20 23.84
CA VAL A 359 -12.02 -13.97 23.23
C VAL A 359 -12.84 -13.27 24.29
N GLU A 360 -12.23 -12.29 24.96
CA GLU A 360 -12.74 -11.72 26.21
C GLU A 360 -12.51 -10.22 26.21
N ILE A 361 -13.48 -9.49 26.73
CA ILE A 361 -13.45 -8.02 26.77
C ILE A 361 -13.62 -7.59 28.22
N VAL A 362 -12.72 -6.71 28.67
CA VAL A 362 -12.80 -6.08 30.00
C VAL A 362 -13.21 -4.63 29.86
N ILE A 363 -14.08 -4.17 30.77
CA ILE A 363 -14.51 -2.78 30.87
C ILE A 363 -14.44 -2.34 32.33
N CYS A 364 -13.77 -1.22 32.59
CA CYS A 364 -13.46 -0.74 33.93
C CYS A 364 -13.78 0.74 34.11
N GLY A 365 -14.17 1.15 35.31
CA GLY A 365 -14.32 2.57 35.63
C GLY A 365 -15.47 3.26 34.89
N GLY A 366 -15.43 4.59 34.74
CA GLY A 366 -16.60 5.35 34.31
C GLY A 366 -17.37 5.91 35.51
N ASN A 367 -18.67 6.18 35.35
CA ASN A 367 -19.45 6.85 36.40
C ASN A 367 -20.95 6.54 36.32
N LYS A 368 -21.72 7.05 37.28
CA LYS A 368 -23.18 7.01 37.26
C LYS A 368 -23.72 7.76 36.04
N PRO A 369 -24.87 7.34 35.48
CA PRO A 369 -25.45 7.98 34.29
C PRO A 369 -25.73 9.48 34.42
N ASP A 370 -26.01 9.96 35.64
CA ASP A 370 -26.32 11.37 35.92
C ASP A 370 -25.09 12.20 36.32
N ALA A 371 -23.88 11.62 36.36
CA ALA A 371 -22.68 12.31 36.82
C ALA A 371 -22.31 13.51 35.94
N PHE A 372 -22.55 13.44 34.62
CA PHE A 372 -22.23 14.52 33.70
C PHE A 372 -23.11 15.77 33.93
N GLU A 373 -24.43 15.61 34.13
CA GLU A 373 -25.34 16.74 34.40
C GLU A 373 -24.98 17.50 35.68
N LYS A 374 -24.30 16.83 36.61
CA LYS A 374 -23.90 17.40 37.90
C LYS A 374 -22.65 18.27 37.82
N VAL A 375 -21.92 18.26 36.70
CA VAL A 375 -20.68 19.03 36.52
C VAL A 375 -20.69 19.88 35.25
N ASP A 376 -21.51 19.54 34.26
CA ASP A 376 -21.59 20.26 33.00
C ASP A 376 -22.21 21.66 33.16
N VAL A 377 -21.54 22.66 32.58
CA VAL A 377 -21.89 24.08 32.73
C VAL A 377 -23.23 24.46 32.07
N LYS A 378 -23.78 23.61 31.19
CA LYS A 378 -25.13 23.83 30.64
C LYS A 378 -26.23 23.45 31.63
N HIS A 379 -25.88 22.71 32.69
CA HIS A 379 -26.81 22.14 33.66
C HIS A 379 -26.63 22.73 35.06
N VAL A 380 -25.38 23.03 35.45
CA VAL A 380 -25.05 23.62 36.76
C VAL A 380 -24.09 24.79 36.62
N THR A 381 -24.20 25.75 37.55
CA THR A 381 -23.18 26.82 37.67
C THR A 381 -21.86 26.25 38.22
N ASP A 382 -20.73 26.90 37.98
CA ASP A 382 -19.42 26.44 38.47
C ASP A 382 -19.36 26.21 39.99
N LYS A 383 -20.10 27.02 40.78
CA LYS A 383 -20.20 26.85 42.25
C LYS A 383 -21.10 25.69 42.67
N GLY A 384 -21.93 25.18 41.76
CA GLY A 384 -22.89 24.11 41.98
C GLY A 384 -22.42 22.75 41.45
N LYS A 385 -21.19 22.62 40.94
CA LYS A 385 -20.66 21.34 40.45
C LYS A 385 -20.53 20.32 41.58
N GLU A 386 -21.09 19.13 41.37
CA GLU A 386 -20.95 17.97 42.26
C GLU A 386 -20.12 16.89 41.56
N PHE A 387 -18.84 16.78 41.93
CA PHE A 387 -17.92 15.79 41.36
C PHE A 387 -18.19 14.39 41.94
N VAL A 388 -19.03 13.62 41.26
CA VAL A 388 -19.41 12.26 41.68
C VAL A 388 -18.19 11.33 41.64
N PRO A 389 -17.94 10.51 42.68
CA PRO A 389 -16.90 9.48 42.65
C PRO A 389 -17.05 8.54 41.46
N ALA A 390 -15.95 8.35 40.73
CA ALA A 390 -15.89 7.40 39.63
C ALA A 390 -16.05 5.95 40.13
N LEU A 391 -16.40 5.06 39.22
CA LEU A 391 -16.51 3.64 39.50
C LEU A 391 -15.12 3.00 39.70
N LYS A 392 -15.07 1.99 40.59
CA LYS A 392 -13.90 1.13 40.82
C LYS A 392 -14.04 -0.24 40.17
N ASP A 393 -15.24 -0.62 39.81
CA ASP A 393 -15.53 -1.97 39.32
C ASP A 393 -14.99 -2.18 37.91
N CYS A 394 -14.69 -3.44 37.63
CA CYS A 394 -14.28 -3.97 36.35
C CYS A 394 -15.13 -5.20 36.04
N HIS A 395 -15.64 -5.28 34.82
CA HIS A 395 -16.43 -6.42 34.36
C HIS A 395 -15.81 -7.01 33.09
N ARG A 396 -15.82 -8.34 33.01
CA ARG A 396 -15.37 -9.12 31.86
C ARG A 396 -16.54 -9.83 31.21
N ILE A 397 -16.49 -9.98 29.89
CA ILE A 397 -17.47 -10.75 29.14
C ILE A 397 -16.78 -11.61 28.09
N HIS A 398 -17.38 -12.77 27.81
CA HIS A 398 -17.04 -13.66 26.70
C HIS A 398 -18.04 -13.44 25.56
N PRO A 399 -17.83 -12.45 24.68
CA PRO A 399 -18.87 -11.97 23.74
C PRO A 399 -19.25 -12.97 22.64
N MET A 400 -18.51 -14.07 22.50
CA MET A 400 -18.80 -15.12 21.51
C MET A 400 -19.67 -16.24 22.09
N ASP A 401 -19.93 -16.24 23.40
CA ASP A 401 -20.79 -17.22 24.04
C ASP A 401 -22.25 -16.86 23.81
N LYS A 402 -23.07 -17.86 23.45
CA LYS A 402 -24.50 -17.69 23.14
C LYS A 402 -25.29 -17.03 24.28
N ASP A 403 -24.89 -17.30 25.53
CA ASP A 403 -25.52 -16.77 26.75
C ASP A 403 -24.52 -15.97 27.58
N ALA A 404 -23.64 -15.21 26.92
CA ALA A 404 -22.57 -14.42 27.54
C ALA A 404 -23.06 -13.62 28.76
N GLN A 405 -22.32 -13.71 29.87
CA GLN A 405 -22.59 -12.99 31.12
C GLN A 405 -21.44 -12.05 31.47
N TRP A 406 -21.76 -10.99 32.22
CA TRP A 406 -20.74 -10.15 32.84
C TRP A 406 -20.21 -10.80 34.12
N GLU A 407 -18.91 -10.94 34.19
CA GLU A 407 -18.18 -11.44 35.36
C GLU A 407 -17.48 -10.28 36.06
N ASN A 408 -17.56 -10.23 37.39
CA ASN A 408 -16.84 -9.24 38.17
C ASN A 408 -15.35 -9.63 38.27
N GLU A 409 -14.48 -8.76 37.80
CA GLU A 409 -13.03 -9.01 37.77
C GLU A 409 -12.37 -8.79 39.13
N GLN A 410 -12.84 -7.78 39.87
CA GLN A 410 -12.32 -7.20 41.13
C GLN A 410 -12.41 -5.67 41.04
N ASP A 411 -12.61 -4.99 42.18
CA ASP A 411 -12.45 -3.54 42.25
C ASP A 411 -11.00 -3.09 42.07
N MET A 412 -10.79 -2.10 41.21
CA MET A 412 -9.53 -1.37 41.09
C MET A 412 -9.15 -0.70 42.42
N PRO A 413 -7.85 -0.59 42.73
CA PRO A 413 -7.37 0.12 43.93
C PRO A 413 -7.88 1.58 44.03
N SER A 414 -7.89 2.30 42.90
CA SER A 414 -8.46 3.65 42.78
C SER A 414 -9.59 3.69 41.75
N SER A 415 -10.55 4.60 41.96
CA SER A 415 -11.59 4.87 40.97
C SER A 415 -11.00 5.61 39.77
N ARG A 416 -11.52 5.37 38.57
CA ARG A 416 -10.92 5.92 37.36
C ARG A 416 -11.94 6.30 36.28
N ILE A 417 -11.73 7.49 35.73
CA ILE A 417 -12.30 8.01 34.48
C ILE A 417 -11.17 8.61 33.65
N MET A 418 -11.34 8.67 32.33
CA MET A 418 -10.36 9.23 31.38
C MET A 418 -8.98 8.56 31.46
N GLY A 419 -8.94 7.28 31.83
CA GLY A 419 -7.69 6.53 31.82
C GLY A 419 -7.46 5.87 30.47
N ASP A 420 -6.21 5.63 30.12
CA ASP A 420 -5.87 4.76 29.00
C ASP A 420 -5.61 3.34 29.54
N LEU A 421 -6.05 2.32 28.81
CA LEU A 421 -5.79 0.90 29.13
C LEU A 421 -4.98 0.27 27.99
N LEU A 422 -3.67 0.19 28.21
CA LEU A 422 -2.72 -0.24 27.18
C LEU A 422 -2.24 -1.66 27.42
N HIS A 423 -2.17 -2.46 26.35
CA HIS A 423 -1.48 -3.75 26.35
C HIS A 423 0.01 -3.52 26.60
N LEU A 424 0.57 -4.31 27.52
CA LEU A 424 2.00 -4.36 27.77
C LEU A 424 2.62 -5.58 27.09
N PRO A 425 3.94 -5.54 26.82
CA PRO A 425 4.68 -6.65 26.27
C PRO A 425 4.50 -7.98 27.02
N THR A 426 4.23 -7.94 28.32
CA THR A 426 4.01 -9.17 29.12
C THR A 426 2.65 -9.83 28.88
N GLY A 427 1.76 -9.23 28.08
CA GLY A 427 0.34 -9.63 28.02
C GLY A 427 -0.50 -9.14 29.19
N ASP A 428 0.12 -8.45 30.16
CA ASP A 428 -0.60 -7.63 31.13
C ASP A 428 -1.10 -6.34 30.47
N LEU A 429 -1.93 -5.59 31.20
CA LEU A 429 -2.39 -4.29 30.77
C LEU A 429 -2.02 -3.21 31.80
N LEU A 430 -1.81 -1.98 31.33
CA LEU A 430 -1.52 -0.82 32.17
C LEU A 430 -2.68 0.17 32.08
N MET A 431 -3.30 0.46 33.23
CA MET A 431 -4.21 1.59 33.39
C MET A 431 -3.42 2.81 33.83
N ILE A 432 -3.45 3.87 33.04
CA ILE A 432 -2.67 5.09 33.25
C ILE A 432 -3.57 6.32 33.01
N ASN A 433 -3.17 7.49 33.51
CA ASN A 433 -3.93 8.75 33.37
C ASN A 433 -5.32 8.76 34.04
N GLY A 434 -5.97 9.92 34.04
CA GLY A 434 -7.35 10.08 34.46
C GLY A 434 -7.56 10.65 35.86
N ALA A 435 -8.79 10.56 36.35
CA ALA A 435 -9.24 11.19 37.59
C ALA A 435 -10.08 10.24 38.46
N GLN A 436 -10.23 10.55 39.74
CA GLN A 436 -11.02 9.75 40.69
C GLN A 436 -12.47 10.22 40.84
N LYS A 437 -12.78 11.47 40.45
CA LYS A 437 -14.13 12.07 40.59
C LYS A 437 -14.47 12.96 39.41
N GLY A 438 -15.76 13.00 39.05
CA GLY A 438 -16.32 13.82 37.98
C GLY A 438 -16.54 13.05 36.67
N THR A 439 -16.39 13.72 35.53
CA THR A 439 -16.49 13.13 34.18
C THR A 439 -15.51 13.81 33.22
N SER A 440 -15.38 13.27 32.00
CA SER A 440 -14.76 13.98 30.89
C SER A 440 -15.42 15.32 30.59
N GLY A 441 -14.64 16.25 30.04
CA GLY A 441 -15.05 17.62 29.73
C GLY A 441 -14.25 18.67 30.52
N TRP A 442 -14.48 19.93 30.18
CA TRP A 442 -13.71 21.03 30.74
C TRP A 442 -14.11 21.34 32.18
N GLU A 443 -13.13 21.38 33.09
CA GLU A 443 -13.35 21.64 34.51
C GLU A 443 -14.34 20.66 35.18
N ASN A 444 -14.51 19.46 34.62
CA ASN A 444 -15.53 18.51 35.03
C ASN A 444 -14.99 17.36 35.89
N ALA A 445 -13.71 17.36 36.20
CA ALA A 445 -13.08 16.35 37.03
C ALA A 445 -12.05 16.93 38.01
N ILE A 446 -11.88 16.26 39.14
CA ILE A 446 -10.91 16.57 40.18
C ILE A 446 -10.24 15.29 40.67
N GLU A 447 -9.23 15.43 41.52
CA GLU A 447 -8.46 14.32 42.11
C GLU A 447 -7.79 13.44 41.03
N PRO A 448 -6.70 13.93 40.39
CA PRO A 448 -5.97 13.18 39.37
C PRO A 448 -5.46 11.83 39.90
N ASN A 449 -5.47 10.81 39.04
CA ASN A 449 -4.82 9.54 39.29
C ASN A 449 -3.33 9.64 38.93
N PHE A 450 -2.47 9.79 39.94
CA PHE A 450 -1.01 9.80 39.77
C PHE A 450 -0.41 8.40 39.64
N THR A 451 -1.06 7.40 40.20
CA THR A 451 -0.60 6.02 40.27
C THR A 451 -1.16 5.21 39.09
N PRO A 452 -0.31 4.65 38.20
CA PRO A 452 -0.74 3.65 37.24
C PRO A 452 -1.10 2.34 37.94
N LEU A 453 -2.01 1.57 37.35
CA LEU A 453 -2.39 0.24 37.82
C LEU A 453 -1.98 -0.79 36.77
N LEU A 454 -1.14 -1.74 37.16
CA LEU A 454 -0.89 -2.94 36.38
C LEU A 454 -2.05 -3.91 36.60
N TYR A 455 -2.69 -4.33 35.52
CA TYR A 455 -3.78 -5.30 35.50
C TYR A 455 -3.30 -6.61 34.86
N GLN A 456 -3.35 -7.69 35.64
CA GLN A 456 -2.88 -9.03 35.28
C GLN A 456 -4.10 -9.98 35.21
N PRO A 457 -4.79 -10.06 34.07
CA PRO A 457 -6.12 -10.68 33.96
C PRO A 457 -6.16 -12.17 34.32
N PHE A 458 -5.01 -12.85 34.26
CA PHE A 458 -4.90 -14.29 34.51
C PHE A 458 -4.47 -14.63 35.94
N LYS A 459 -4.14 -13.64 36.78
CA LYS A 459 -3.92 -13.87 38.22
C LYS A 459 -5.25 -14.19 38.92
N PRO A 460 -5.25 -14.88 40.08
CA PRO A 460 -6.46 -15.10 40.85
C PRO A 460 -7.15 -13.78 41.23
N ILE A 461 -8.49 -13.77 41.23
CA ILE A 461 -9.30 -12.64 41.73
C ILE A 461 -8.81 -12.25 43.14
N GLY A 462 -8.62 -10.95 43.37
CA GLY A 462 -8.00 -10.38 44.57
C GLY A 462 -6.54 -9.99 44.38
N SER A 463 -5.86 -10.53 43.37
CA SER A 463 -4.43 -10.27 43.08
C SER A 463 -4.17 -9.72 41.68
N ARG A 464 -5.23 -9.37 40.92
CA ARG A 464 -5.13 -8.93 39.53
C ARG A 464 -4.62 -7.51 39.36
N PHE A 465 -4.68 -6.67 40.40
CA PHE A 465 -4.25 -5.28 40.34
C PHE A 465 -3.02 -5.01 41.20
N THR A 466 -2.06 -4.28 40.63
CA THR A 466 -0.87 -3.80 41.33
C THR A 466 -0.67 -2.31 41.10
N GLU A 467 -0.54 -1.54 42.18
CA GLU A 467 -0.17 -0.12 42.11
C GLU A 467 1.31 0.04 41.70
N MET A 468 1.54 0.91 40.71
CA MET A 468 2.87 1.23 40.18
C MET A 468 3.38 2.55 40.77
N ASN A 469 4.65 2.90 40.51
CA ASN A 469 5.20 4.16 41.01
C ASN A 469 4.46 5.37 40.40
N PRO A 470 4.07 6.37 41.21
CA PRO A 470 3.29 7.49 40.74
C PRO A 470 4.13 8.51 39.96
N THR A 471 3.49 9.24 39.03
CA THR A 471 4.02 10.50 38.48
C THR A 471 3.63 11.66 39.40
N ASN A 472 4.30 12.81 39.25
CA ASN A 472 3.89 14.08 39.88
C ASN A 472 3.16 15.01 38.90
N ILE A 473 2.84 14.55 37.69
CA ILE A 473 2.14 15.30 36.65
C ILE A 473 0.70 14.81 36.55
N SER A 474 -0.26 15.72 36.64
CA SER A 474 -1.67 15.40 36.44
C SER A 474 -1.95 15.19 34.95
N ARG A 475 -2.40 13.99 34.57
CA ARG A 475 -2.82 13.64 33.20
C ARG A 475 -4.33 13.42 33.20
N MET A 476 -5.09 14.46 32.84
CA MET A 476 -6.55 14.53 32.94
C MET A 476 -7.19 14.45 31.54
N TYR A 477 -8.35 15.07 31.34
CA TYR A 477 -9.03 15.17 30.05
C TYR A 477 -8.08 15.65 28.94
N HIS A 478 -8.10 14.99 27.78
CA HIS A 478 -7.15 15.21 26.66
C HIS A 478 -5.70 14.82 26.94
N SER A 479 -5.45 13.90 27.88
CA SER A 479 -4.20 13.13 27.89
C SER A 479 -4.31 11.88 27.02
N SER A 480 -3.18 11.45 26.47
CA SER A 480 -3.08 10.25 25.65
C SER A 480 -1.76 9.54 25.92
N SER A 481 -1.73 8.23 25.66
CA SER A 481 -0.55 7.40 25.82
C SER A 481 -0.42 6.33 24.73
N ALA A 482 0.81 5.86 24.53
CA ALA A 482 1.13 4.75 23.64
C ALA A 482 2.29 3.91 24.18
N LEU A 483 2.23 2.59 23.96
CA LEU A 483 3.38 1.71 24.16
C LEU A 483 4.37 1.92 23.01
N LEU A 484 5.63 2.18 23.34
CA LEU A 484 6.70 2.38 22.38
C LEU A 484 7.45 1.08 22.05
N PRO A 485 8.19 1.05 20.93
CA PRO A 485 9.07 -0.04 20.56
C PRO A 485 10.21 -0.37 21.53
N ASP A 486 10.57 0.55 22.42
CA ASP A 486 11.52 0.25 23.51
C ASP A 486 10.83 -0.29 24.77
N THR A 487 9.56 -0.68 24.66
CA THR A 487 8.66 -1.17 25.72
C THR A 487 8.30 -0.18 26.81
N LYS A 488 8.66 1.11 26.66
CA LYS A 488 8.19 2.16 27.57
C LYS A 488 6.83 2.68 27.14
N VAL A 489 6.12 3.31 28.06
CA VAL A 489 4.83 3.97 27.76
C VAL A 489 5.07 5.46 27.66
N LEU A 490 4.85 6.03 26.47
CA LEU A 490 4.86 7.47 26.24
C LEU A 490 3.55 8.07 26.75
N VAL A 491 3.63 9.20 27.46
CA VAL A 491 2.47 9.94 27.99
C VAL A 491 2.59 11.42 27.65
N ALA A 492 1.55 11.99 27.03
CA ALA A 492 1.47 13.38 26.62
C ALA A 492 0.07 13.97 26.86
N GLY A 493 -0.08 15.30 26.81
CA GLY A 493 -1.29 16.03 27.27
C GLY A 493 -1.35 16.07 28.80
N SER A 494 -2.30 16.69 29.48
CA SER A 494 -3.69 16.98 29.15
C SER A 494 -4.01 18.44 28.95
N ASN A 495 -5.22 18.73 28.45
CA ASN A 495 -5.83 20.04 28.48
C ASN A 495 -7.26 19.94 29.09
N PRO A 496 -7.42 20.09 30.41
CA PRO A 496 -8.75 20.04 31.03
C PRO A 496 -9.57 21.33 30.87
N HIS A 497 -9.13 22.23 29.98
CA HIS A 497 -9.67 23.57 29.79
C HIS A 497 -10.18 23.78 28.36
N GLN A 498 -11.07 24.75 28.18
CA GLN A 498 -11.55 25.13 26.84
C GLN A 498 -10.45 25.73 25.97
N PHE A 499 -9.51 26.46 26.56
CA PHE A 499 -8.38 27.09 25.88
C PHE A 499 -7.09 26.68 26.58
N TYR A 500 -5.93 26.93 25.98
CA TYR A 500 -4.65 26.65 26.63
C TYR A 500 -4.50 27.53 27.87
N THR A 501 -4.48 26.91 29.05
CA THR A 501 -4.44 27.59 30.34
C THR A 501 -3.31 27.01 31.19
N PHE A 502 -2.24 27.78 31.37
CA PHE A 502 -1.06 27.35 32.12
C PHE A 502 -1.07 27.77 33.60
N ASN A 503 -1.99 28.65 33.99
CA ASN A 503 -2.13 29.13 35.35
C ASN A 503 -3.46 28.67 35.96
N ALA A 504 -3.54 27.38 36.24
CA ALA A 504 -4.70 26.73 36.85
C ALA A 504 -4.24 25.60 37.80
N THR A 505 -5.17 25.05 38.57
CA THR A 505 -4.90 23.92 39.47
C THR A 505 -4.37 22.69 38.72
N PHE A 506 -4.94 22.42 37.54
CA PHE A 506 -4.51 21.36 36.64
C PHE A 506 -4.19 21.97 35.27
N PRO A 507 -3.01 22.57 35.07
CA PRO A 507 -2.71 23.35 33.88
C PRO A 507 -2.68 22.49 32.61
N THR A 508 -2.79 23.15 31.45
CA THR A 508 -2.45 22.54 30.15
C THR A 508 -1.01 22.01 30.21
N GLU A 509 -0.85 20.70 30.02
CA GLU A 509 0.41 20.00 30.22
C GLU A 509 1.05 19.66 28.87
N LEU A 510 2.24 20.22 28.65
CA LEU A 510 3.00 20.11 27.41
C LEU A 510 4.29 19.31 27.57
N ARG A 511 4.58 18.80 28.77
CA ARG A 511 5.69 17.87 29.00
C ARG A 511 5.30 16.49 28.51
N VAL A 512 6.26 15.81 27.90
CA VAL A 512 6.15 14.41 27.53
C VAL A 512 6.94 13.59 28.54
N GLU A 513 6.30 12.54 29.08
CA GLU A 513 6.93 11.59 29.98
C GLU A 513 7.01 10.20 29.34
N LYS A 514 8.03 9.42 29.74
CA LYS A 514 8.10 7.99 29.50
C LYS A 514 8.02 7.25 30.83
N PHE A 515 7.08 6.33 30.94
CA PHE A 515 7.01 5.38 32.05
C PHE A 515 7.72 4.09 31.65
N SER A 516 8.67 3.65 32.47
CA SER A 516 9.34 2.35 32.33
C SER A 516 8.63 1.35 33.25
N PRO A 517 7.89 0.36 32.73
CA PRO A 517 7.11 -0.56 33.57
C PRO A 517 7.96 -1.58 34.34
N HIS A 518 7.31 -2.47 35.10
CA HIS A 518 7.97 -3.41 36.03
C HIS A 518 8.99 -4.36 35.36
N TYR A 519 8.76 -4.78 34.12
CA TYR A 519 9.66 -5.64 33.34
C TYR A 519 10.93 -4.90 32.82
N LEU A 520 11.09 -3.60 33.11
CA LEU A 520 12.29 -2.82 32.82
C LEU A 520 13.22 -2.66 34.03
N ASP A 521 13.10 -3.49 35.07
CA ASP A 521 14.10 -3.53 36.15
C ASP A 521 15.48 -3.88 35.57
N SER A 522 16.50 -3.08 35.90
CA SER A 522 17.90 -3.36 35.56
C SER A 522 18.40 -4.74 35.99
N LYS A 523 17.79 -5.35 37.02
CA LYS A 523 18.10 -6.72 37.46
C LYS A 523 17.75 -7.79 36.42
N LEU A 524 16.85 -7.45 35.50
CA LEU A 524 16.34 -8.32 34.45
C LEU A 524 17.17 -8.20 33.16
N ASP A 525 18.07 -7.22 33.05
CA ASP A 525 18.83 -6.94 31.81
C ASP A 525 19.62 -8.15 31.28
N ILE A 526 20.19 -8.96 32.17
CA ILE A 526 20.93 -10.18 31.79
C ILE A 526 20.03 -11.27 31.17
N GLN A 527 18.73 -11.22 31.44
CA GLN A 527 17.71 -12.17 31.00
C GLN A 527 16.78 -11.58 29.93
N ARG A 528 16.93 -10.30 29.61
CA ARG A 528 16.19 -9.61 28.57
C ARG A 528 16.58 -10.11 27.18
N PRO A 529 15.67 -10.72 26.37
CA PRO A 529 15.96 -11.02 24.99
C PRO A 529 16.23 -9.75 24.19
N VAL A 530 17.17 -9.84 23.26
CA VAL A 530 17.47 -8.83 22.27
C VAL A 530 17.27 -9.48 20.92
N ILE A 531 16.38 -8.92 20.12
CA ILE A 531 16.07 -9.48 18.81
C ILE A 531 17.13 -9.11 17.80
N ASP A 532 17.48 -10.10 16.99
CA ASP A 532 18.24 -9.89 15.77
C ASP A 532 17.27 -9.61 14.61
N GLU A 533 17.20 -8.35 14.20
CA GLU A 533 16.36 -7.92 13.08
C GLU A 533 16.71 -8.57 11.74
N LYS A 534 17.92 -9.14 11.58
CA LYS A 534 18.32 -9.80 10.33
C LYS A 534 17.78 -11.21 10.22
N GLY A 535 17.66 -11.92 11.34
CA GLY A 535 17.18 -13.30 11.39
C GLY A 535 15.69 -13.44 11.75
N THR A 536 14.97 -12.32 11.87
CA THR A 536 13.54 -12.30 12.20
C THR A 536 12.72 -11.98 10.95
N ASP A 537 11.69 -12.78 10.69
CA ASP A 537 10.72 -12.56 9.63
C ASP A 537 9.93 -11.27 9.85
N LYS A 538 9.80 -10.49 8.78
CA LYS A 538 9.20 -9.15 8.76
C LYS A 538 7.90 -9.13 7.97
N VAL A 539 7.42 -10.25 7.47
CA VAL A 539 6.11 -10.36 6.82
C VAL A 539 5.62 -11.76 7.13
N LEU A 540 4.43 -11.86 7.71
CA LEU A 540 3.85 -13.11 8.14
C LEU A 540 2.67 -13.40 7.25
N LYS A 541 2.62 -14.57 6.63
CA LYS A 541 1.43 -15.00 5.90
C LYS A 541 0.48 -15.69 6.87
N TYR A 542 -0.82 -15.43 6.76
CA TYR A 542 -1.80 -16.04 7.64
C TYR A 542 -1.67 -17.57 7.64
N GLY A 543 -1.67 -18.15 8.83
CA GLY A 543 -1.55 -19.59 9.06
C GLY A 543 -0.18 -20.19 8.71
N LYS A 544 0.82 -19.38 8.32
CA LYS A 544 2.18 -19.86 8.00
C LYS A 544 3.13 -19.70 9.19
N PRO A 545 4.15 -20.58 9.30
CA PRO A 545 5.21 -20.37 10.26
C PRO A 545 6.02 -19.11 9.91
N PHE A 546 6.54 -18.46 10.94
CA PHE A 546 7.48 -17.35 10.87
C PHE A 546 8.55 -17.49 11.95
N MET A 547 9.73 -16.95 11.68
CA MET A 547 10.91 -17.07 12.52
C MET A 547 11.24 -15.76 13.23
N ILE A 548 11.72 -15.86 14.47
CA ILE A 548 12.20 -14.75 15.27
C ILE A 548 13.56 -15.10 15.87
N ALA A 549 14.62 -14.46 15.38
CA ALA A 549 15.96 -14.62 15.93
C ALA A 549 16.15 -13.69 17.13
N ALA A 550 16.54 -14.24 18.28
CA ALA A 550 16.74 -13.46 19.49
C ALA A 550 17.79 -14.05 20.42
N SER A 551 18.48 -13.21 21.18
CA SER A 551 19.56 -13.62 22.06
C SER A 551 19.40 -13.01 23.45
N LEU A 552 19.84 -13.72 24.49
CA LEU A 552 19.92 -13.16 25.83
C LEU A 552 21.26 -12.49 26.06
N GLN A 553 21.31 -11.41 26.84
CA GLN A 553 22.58 -10.81 27.26
C GLN A 553 23.47 -11.79 28.05
N SER A 554 22.87 -12.71 28.82
CA SER A 554 23.57 -13.81 29.49
C SER A 554 24.22 -14.82 28.54
N LYS A 555 23.90 -14.77 27.23
CA LYS A 555 24.32 -15.72 26.19
C LYS A 555 23.87 -17.17 26.42
N LYS A 556 22.94 -17.40 27.35
CA LYS A 556 22.26 -18.69 27.46
C LYS A 556 21.38 -18.91 26.22
N PRO A 557 21.28 -20.15 25.71
CA PRO A 557 20.38 -20.45 24.60
C PRO A 557 18.92 -20.28 25.03
N LEU A 558 18.08 -19.85 24.10
CA LEU A 558 16.62 -19.86 24.26
C LEU A 558 16.10 -21.30 24.25
N VAL A 559 15.06 -21.56 25.04
CA VAL A 559 14.43 -22.89 25.17
C VAL A 559 12.93 -22.76 24.98
N LEU A 560 12.34 -23.66 24.21
CA LEU A 560 10.89 -23.74 24.03
C LEU A 560 10.20 -23.98 25.40
N GLY A 561 9.15 -23.22 25.70
CA GLY A 561 8.51 -23.21 27.01
C GLY A 561 9.18 -22.31 28.06
N GLU A 562 10.32 -21.69 27.74
CA GLU A 562 10.96 -20.63 28.56
C GLU A 562 10.93 -19.25 27.87
N VAL A 563 10.32 -19.14 26.69
CA VAL A 563 10.14 -17.88 25.95
C VAL A 563 8.67 -17.69 25.59
N LYS A 564 8.20 -16.45 25.67
CA LYS A 564 6.87 -16.03 25.21
C LYS A 564 7.01 -15.01 24.10
N VAL A 565 6.10 -15.11 23.14
CA VAL A 565 5.97 -14.21 22.00
C VAL A 565 4.58 -13.58 22.03
N ASN A 566 4.48 -12.25 22.00
CA ASN A 566 3.20 -11.54 21.94
C ASN A 566 3.20 -10.54 20.79
N MET A 567 2.18 -10.56 19.94
CA MET A 567 2.01 -9.62 18.82
C MET A 567 1.11 -8.47 19.20
N LEU A 568 1.48 -7.20 18.98
CA LEU A 568 0.64 -6.05 19.35
C LEU A 568 0.36 -5.12 18.18
N TYR A 569 -0.91 -4.83 17.92
CA TYR A 569 -1.35 -3.73 17.06
C TYR A 569 -1.48 -2.43 17.89
N PRO A 570 -0.78 -1.34 17.53
CA PRO A 570 -0.77 -0.11 18.32
C PRO A 570 -2.11 0.63 18.25
N PRO A 571 -2.59 1.22 19.36
CA PRO A 571 -3.86 1.93 19.36
C PRO A 571 -3.78 3.34 18.80
N PHE A 572 -4.94 3.84 18.36
CA PHE A 572 -5.23 5.27 18.35
C PHE A 572 -5.84 5.63 19.70
N THR A 573 -5.14 6.42 20.52
CA THR A 573 -5.58 6.75 21.88
C THR A 573 -6.18 8.15 21.93
N THR A 574 -7.40 8.26 22.49
CA THR A 574 -8.03 9.55 22.77
C THR A 574 -9.16 9.40 23.81
N HIS A 575 -9.38 10.43 24.63
CA HIS A 575 -10.54 10.53 25.55
C HIS A 575 -10.77 9.30 26.47
N GLY A 576 -9.69 8.59 26.83
CA GLY A 576 -9.72 7.38 27.65
C GLY A 576 -10.07 6.09 26.90
N PHE A 577 -10.03 6.10 25.56
CA PHE A 577 -10.22 4.91 24.74
C PHE A 577 -9.05 4.70 23.76
N SER A 578 -8.49 3.49 23.81
CA SER A 578 -7.41 3.02 22.93
C SER A 578 -8.00 2.18 21.80
N GLN A 579 -8.39 2.84 20.71
CA GLN A 579 -9.10 2.23 19.58
C GLN A 579 -8.17 1.28 18.82
N ASN A 580 -8.72 0.19 18.27
CA ASN A 580 -8.01 -0.80 17.43
C ASN A 580 -6.92 -1.61 18.13
N GLN A 581 -6.65 -1.36 19.42
CA GLN A 581 -5.64 -2.13 20.16
C GLN A 581 -5.96 -3.62 20.15
N ARG A 582 -4.97 -4.44 19.80
CA ARG A 582 -5.15 -5.89 19.81
C ARG A 582 -3.83 -6.60 20.07
N MET A 583 -3.84 -7.60 20.95
CA MET A 583 -2.70 -8.47 21.18
C MET A 583 -3.01 -9.91 20.79
N ILE A 584 -2.10 -10.56 20.06
CA ILE A 584 -2.15 -11.99 19.74
C ILE A 584 -1.01 -12.72 20.43
N VAL A 585 -1.29 -13.86 21.06
CA VAL A 585 -0.26 -14.77 21.56
C VAL A 585 -0.17 -15.94 20.59
N PRO A 586 0.77 -15.93 19.62
CA PRO A 586 0.90 -16.98 18.62
C PRO A 586 1.38 -18.30 19.21
N THR A 587 1.07 -19.39 18.51
CA THR A 587 1.55 -20.72 18.87
C THR A 587 3.02 -20.87 18.52
N LEU A 588 3.84 -21.22 19.51
CA LEU A 588 5.26 -21.54 19.31
C LEU A 588 5.41 -23.02 18.96
N THR A 589 6.17 -23.30 17.89
CA THR A 589 6.35 -24.65 17.35
C THR A 589 7.74 -25.19 17.60
N ASP A 590 8.76 -24.33 17.61
CA ASP A 590 10.15 -24.74 17.84
C ASP A 590 11.01 -23.59 18.37
N VAL A 591 12.11 -23.92 19.08
CA VAL A 591 13.19 -22.99 19.42
C VAL A 591 14.52 -23.71 19.22
N ALA A 592 15.26 -23.33 18.18
CA ALA A 592 16.54 -23.92 17.83
C ALA A 592 17.56 -22.83 17.48
N ASP A 593 18.79 -22.95 17.97
CA ASP A 593 19.88 -22.00 17.70
C ASP A 593 19.49 -20.52 17.90
N ASN A 594 18.74 -20.22 18.97
CA ASN A 594 18.25 -18.88 19.28
C ASN A 594 17.27 -18.29 18.25
N VAL A 595 16.64 -19.15 17.44
CA VAL A 595 15.55 -18.82 16.52
C VAL A 595 14.27 -19.48 17.01
N ILE A 596 13.24 -18.67 17.23
CA ILE A 596 11.90 -19.10 17.64
C ILE A 596 11.05 -19.24 16.38
N THR A 597 10.42 -20.39 16.17
CA THR A 597 9.45 -20.60 15.09
C THR A 597 8.04 -20.55 15.66
N ALA A 598 7.22 -19.61 15.19
CA ALA A 598 5.84 -19.40 15.61
C ALA A 598 4.88 -19.47 14.43
N LEU A 599 3.59 -19.71 14.67
CA LEU A 599 2.55 -19.67 13.63
C LEU A 599 1.85 -18.31 13.61
N ALA A 600 1.78 -17.71 12.43
CA ALA A 600 1.02 -16.49 12.21
C ALA A 600 -0.49 -16.77 12.39
N PRO A 601 -1.29 -15.78 12.84
CA PRO A 601 -2.74 -15.90 12.95
C PRO A 601 -3.37 -16.50 11.69
N PRO A 602 -4.50 -17.22 11.78
CA PRO A 602 -5.03 -17.95 10.63
C PRO A 602 -5.76 -17.08 9.61
N SER A 603 -6.16 -15.84 9.95
CA SER A 603 -6.85 -14.93 9.03
C SER A 603 -6.96 -13.49 9.58
N GLY A 604 -7.44 -12.58 8.72
CA GLY A 604 -7.78 -11.18 9.04
C GLY A 604 -8.76 -11.00 10.21
N LYS A 605 -9.58 -12.01 10.52
CA LYS A 605 -10.49 -11.99 11.68
C LYS A 605 -9.73 -11.89 13.01
N PHE A 606 -8.57 -12.54 13.07
CA PHE A 606 -7.72 -12.61 14.26
C PHE A 606 -6.74 -11.46 14.30
N ALA A 607 -6.19 -11.04 13.17
CA ALA A 607 -5.34 -9.87 13.06
C ALA A 607 -5.58 -9.23 11.69
N PRO A 608 -6.30 -8.10 11.58
CA PRO A 608 -6.57 -7.48 10.29
C PRO A 608 -5.33 -7.26 9.42
N PRO A 609 -5.47 -7.27 8.08
CA PRO A 609 -4.34 -7.33 7.17
C PRO A 609 -3.49 -6.08 7.17
N GLY A 610 -2.21 -6.27 6.89
CA GLY A 610 -1.23 -5.22 6.60
C GLY A 610 -0.73 -5.37 5.16
N CYS A 611 -1.22 -4.51 4.25
CA CYS A 611 -0.95 -4.27 2.81
C CYS A 611 -0.35 -5.31 1.86
N ILE A 612 -0.09 -6.55 2.25
CA ILE A 612 0.53 -7.54 1.38
C ILE A 612 -0.52 -8.60 1.17
N ASP A 613 -1.34 -8.45 0.12
CA ASP A 613 -2.41 -9.36 -0.28
C ASP A 613 -3.45 -9.69 0.83
N ASP A 614 -4.64 -10.20 0.48
CA ASP A 614 -5.66 -10.61 1.48
C ASP A 614 -5.18 -11.79 2.37
N THR A 615 -3.88 -12.15 2.34
CA THR A 615 -3.31 -13.33 2.98
C THR A 615 -2.13 -13.06 3.93
N SER A 616 -1.78 -11.80 4.26
CA SER A 616 -0.63 -11.56 5.14
C SER A 616 -0.68 -10.35 6.10
N ILE A 617 0.20 -10.39 7.09
CA ILE A 617 0.43 -9.45 8.20
C ILE A 617 1.85 -8.90 8.01
N SER A 618 2.00 -7.61 7.72
CA SER A 618 3.31 -6.99 7.55
C SER A 618 3.93 -6.54 8.88
N LYS A 619 5.23 -6.86 8.99
CA LYS A 619 6.29 -6.62 9.98
C LYS A 619 5.97 -6.47 11.45
N ILE A 620 6.94 -6.96 12.19
CA ILE A 620 6.99 -7.03 13.61
C ILE A 620 8.13 -6.10 14.11
N ILE A 621 7.90 -5.04 14.89
CA ILE A 621 8.92 -4.51 15.82
C ILE A 621 9.03 -5.45 17.00
N VAL A 622 10.10 -6.23 17.01
CA VAL A 622 10.36 -7.07 18.15
C VAL A 622 11.08 -6.28 19.24
N CYS A 623 10.47 -6.17 20.41
CA CYS A 623 10.99 -5.56 21.60
C CYS A 623 11.57 -6.61 22.57
N GLY A 624 12.65 -6.23 23.26
CA GLY A 624 13.26 -7.00 24.32
C GLY A 624 12.75 -6.65 25.73
N GLY A 625 11.95 -7.54 26.34
CA GLY A 625 11.51 -7.54 27.75
C GLY A 625 12.10 -8.73 28.52
N ASP A 626 11.56 -9.21 29.64
CA ASP A 626 11.80 -10.64 30.04
C ASP A 626 11.02 -11.62 29.14
N GLU A 627 10.14 -11.08 28.30
CA GLU A 627 9.42 -11.75 27.23
C GLU A 627 9.76 -11.10 25.89
N LEU A 628 9.61 -11.85 24.81
CA LEU A 628 9.88 -11.39 23.46
C LEU A 628 8.58 -10.84 22.86
N VAL A 629 8.54 -9.57 22.47
CA VAL A 629 7.29 -8.95 22.00
C VAL A 629 7.41 -8.46 20.61
N VAL A 630 6.50 -8.90 19.79
CA VAL A 630 6.43 -8.80 18.35
C VAL A 630 5.39 -7.69 18.02
N LEU A 631 5.66 -6.42 18.32
CA LEU A 631 4.75 -5.33 17.89
C LEU A 631 4.53 -5.44 16.40
N ILE A 632 3.31 -5.39 15.88
CA ILE A 632 3.08 -5.40 14.44
C ILE A 632 3.32 -3.96 13.95
N ASP A 633 4.45 -3.72 13.30
CA ASP A 633 4.78 -2.45 12.68
C ASP A 633 5.70 -2.59 11.44
N ASP A 634 5.21 -2.02 10.35
CA ASP A 634 5.74 -2.00 8.98
C ASP A 634 6.84 -0.94 8.78
N PRO A 635 8.10 -1.32 8.49
CA PRO A 635 8.69 -0.60 7.35
C PRO A 635 8.97 -1.46 6.10
N PHE A 636 8.18 -1.13 5.08
CA PHE A 636 8.34 -1.21 3.63
C PHE A 636 8.40 -2.58 2.96
N LYS A 637 7.29 -2.92 2.28
CA LYS A 637 7.26 -2.94 0.80
C LYS A 637 6.01 -2.21 0.27
N PHE A 638 6.23 -0.96 -0.15
CA PHE A 638 5.47 -0.14 -1.09
C PHE A 638 4.10 -0.66 -1.57
N CYS A 639 3.01 -0.01 -1.12
CA CYS A 639 1.72 -0.03 -1.80
C CYS A 639 1.55 1.07 -2.87
N ASP A 640 2.59 1.88 -3.13
CA ASP A 640 2.64 2.77 -4.29
C ASP A 640 3.96 2.58 -5.04
N GLY A 641 3.93 1.82 -6.13
CA GLY A 641 5.01 1.74 -7.12
C GLY A 641 6.16 0.79 -6.78
N GLU A 642 5.91 -0.53 -6.82
CA GLU A 642 6.93 -1.53 -6.49
C GLU A 642 8.22 -1.45 -7.34
N SER A 643 9.37 -1.40 -6.67
CA SER A 643 10.55 -2.09 -7.19
C SER A 643 10.30 -3.59 -7.10
N TYR A 644 10.54 -4.34 -8.18
CA TYR A 644 10.38 -5.80 -8.21
C TYR A 644 11.32 -6.57 -7.26
N TYR A 645 12.26 -5.88 -6.60
CA TYR A 645 13.34 -6.46 -5.82
C TYR A 645 13.15 -6.27 -4.31
N ALA A 646 13.77 -7.13 -3.51
CA ALA A 646 13.84 -7.01 -2.05
C ALA A 646 14.94 -6.03 -1.59
N LYS A 647 15.97 -5.83 -2.41
CA LYS A 647 17.01 -4.81 -2.21
C LYS A 647 16.80 -3.65 -3.20
N PRO A 648 17.29 -2.43 -2.91
CA PRO A 648 17.27 -1.34 -3.87
C PRO A 648 17.94 -1.74 -5.19
N GLN A 649 17.41 -1.25 -6.30
CA GLN A 649 18.06 -1.42 -7.59
C GLN A 649 19.42 -0.71 -7.60
N ILE A 650 20.35 -1.24 -8.38
CA ILE A 650 21.66 -0.60 -8.57
C ILE A 650 21.46 0.60 -9.50
N GLU A 651 21.53 1.80 -8.95
CA GLU A 651 21.42 3.02 -9.75
C GLU A 651 22.75 3.37 -10.42
N SER A 652 22.67 3.84 -11.67
CA SER A 652 23.79 4.39 -12.42
C SER A 652 23.51 5.84 -12.87
N THR A 653 24.56 6.65 -12.88
CA THR A 653 24.57 8.00 -13.47
C THR A 653 24.75 7.99 -14.99
N PHE A 654 25.05 6.83 -15.59
CA PHE A 654 25.11 6.64 -17.04
C PHE A 654 23.74 6.97 -17.66
N LEU A 655 23.76 7.87 -18.65
CA LEU A 655 22.55 8.31 -19.35
C LEU A 655 22.29 7.49 -20.63
N GLY A 656 23.08 6.45 -20.87
CA GLY A 656 23.06 5.66 -22.08
C GLY A 656 24.04 6.13 -23.15
N GLU A 657 24.17 5.33 -24.20
CA GLU A 657 25.08 5.56 -25.32
C GLU A 657 24.41 5.19 -26.65
N TRP A 658 24.72 5.95 -27.70
CA TRP A 658 24.26 5.71 -29.07
C TRP A 658 25.42 5.25 -29.93
N VAL A 659 25.18 4.21 -30.75
CA VAL A 659 26.11 3.77 -31.78
C VAL A 659 25.35 3.60 -33.10
N VAL A 660 25.91 4.11 -34.18
CA VAL A 660 25.45 3.78 -35.55
C VAL A 660 25.93 2.36 -35.85
N ASP A 661 24.99 1.42 -35.84
CA ASP A 661 25.22 -0.01 -36.04
C ASP A 661 25.38 -0.37 -37.52
N ASN A 662 24.67 0.36 -38.38
CA ASN A 662 24.81 0.27 -39.83
C ASN A 662 24.59 1.67 -40.46
N PRO A 663 25.49 2.15 -41.33
CA PRO A 663 25.39 3.48 -41.93
C PRO A 663 24.34 3.59 -43.06
N ASN A 664 23.85 2.47 -43.60
CA ASN A 664 22.82 2.45 -44.64
C ASN A 664 22.18 1.05 -44.76
N ALA A 665 20.94 0.94 -44.28
CA ALA A 665 20.10 -0.24 -44.39
C ALA A 665 19.52 -0.50 -45.79
N GLY A 666 19.55 0.50 -46.67
CA GLY A 666 19.00 0.43 -48.02
C GLY A 666 17.50 0.70 -48.11
N VAL A 667 16.73 0.33 -47.09
CA VAL A 667 15.27 0.47 -47.00
C VAL A 667 14.91 1.16 -45.68
N ALA A 668 14.06 2.18 -45.74
CA ALA A 668 13.57 2.88 -44.55
C ALA A 668 12.63 1.97 -43.75
N ALA A 669 12.78 1.93 -42.43
CA ALA A 669 12.01 1.04 -41.57
C ALA A 669 10.69 1.70 -41.12
N MET A 670 9.67 1.68 -41.99
CA MET A 670 8.31 2.14 -41.62
C MET A 670 7.64 1.20 -40.61
N GLN A 671 7.89 -0.10 -40.72
CA GLN A 671 7.30 -1.13 -39.86
C GLN A 671 8.35 -2.18 -39.54
N LEU A 672 8.40 -2.66 -38.30
CA LEU A 672 9.51 -3.49 -37.81
C LEU A 672 9.03 -4.60 -36.86
N GLN A 673 9.59 -5.81 -37.03
CA GLN A 673 9.39 -6.96 -36.14
C GLN A 673 10.72 -7.66 -35.84
N LEU A 674 11.01 -7.88 -34.56
CA LEU A 674 12.08 -8.79 -34.11
C LEU A 674 11.57 -10.25 -34.14
N MET A 675 12.34 -11.16 -34.75
CA MET A 675 12.03 -12.58 -34.90
C MET A 675 12.90 -13.50 -34.03
N PRO A 676 12.40 -14.71 -33.67
CA PRO A 676 13.14 -15.70 -32.88
C PRO A 676 14.46 -16.19 -33.50
N ASN A 677 14.62 -16.08 -34.81
CA ASN A 677 15.85 -16.42 -35.55
C ASN A 677 16.92 -15.31 -35.56
N ASP A 678 16.82 -14.35 -34.63
CA ASP A 678 17.72 -13.20 -34.49
C ASP A 678 17.77 -12.29 -35.72
N LYS A 679 16.69 -12.26 -36.51
CA LYS A 679 16.51 -11.28 -37.58
C LYS A 679 15.51 -10.23 -37.13
N VAL A 680 15.76 -9.00 -37.54
CA VAL A 680 14.77 -7.93 -37.49
C VAL A 680 14.30 -7.70 -38.90
N ILE A 681 13.01 -7.88 -39.12
CA ILE A 681 12.39 -7.68 -40.43
C ILE A 681 11.77 -6.30 -40.41
N TRP A 682 12.14 -5.47 -41.38
CA TRP A 682 11.39 -4.25 -41.64
C TRP A 682 11.12 -4.10 -43.12
N PHE A 683 10.05 -3.38 -43.41
CA PHE A 683 9.61 -3.14 -44.75
C PHE A 683 8.91 -1.81 -44.86
N ASP A 684 8.98 -1.30 -46.08
CA ASP A 684 8.39 -0.08 -46.55
C ASP A 684 7.35 -0.40 -47.62
N THR A 685 6.79 0.64 -48.20
CA THR A 685 5.93 0.59 -49.38
C THR A 685 6.66 0.27 -50.67
N THR A 686 5.97 -0.39 -51.59
CA THR A 686 6.41 -0.61 -52.97
C THR A 686 6.10 0.56 -53.92
N ALA A 687 5.47 1.64 -53.44
CA ALA A 687 4.93 2.71 -54.28
C ALA A 687 5.75 4.01 -54.28
N LEU A 688 6.76 4.17 -53.40
CA LEU A 688 7.53 5.42 -53.28
C LEU A 688 8.70 5.58 -54.26
N GLY A 689 8.87 4.62 -55.17
CA GLY A 689 9.98 4.59 -56.10
C GLY A 689 11.20 3.83 -55.55
N PRO A 690 12.39 4.02 -56.14
CA PRO A 690 13.54 3.18 -55.87
C PRO A 690 14.11 3.41 -54.46
N SER A 691 14.24 2.33 -53.68
CA SER A 691 15.02 2.35 -52.44
C SER A 691 16.53 2.37 -52.74
N ALA A 692 17.36 2.49 -51.70
CA ALA A 692 18.82 2.46 -51.86
C ALA A 692 19.40 1.03 -52.00
N LEU A 693 18.55 0.00 -52.07
CA LEU A 693 18.96 -1.39 -52.20
C LEU A 693 18.22 -2.09 -53.35
N LYS A 694 18.95 -2.84 -54.18
CA LYS A 694 18.36 -3.66 -55.25
C LYS A 694 17.98 -5.05 -54.75
N LEU A 695 16.92 -5.61 -55.33
CA LEU A 695 16.57 -7.02 -55.17
C LEU A 695 17.68 -7.92 -55.71
N GLN A 696 17.81 -9.11 -55.10
CA GLN A 696 18.80 -10.11 -55.48
C GLN A 696 18.09 -11.44 -55.82
N PRO A 697 18.58 -12.20 -56.82
CA PRO A 697 19.68 -11.86 -57.74
C PRO A 697 19.31 -10.72 -58.71
N GLU A 698 20.29 -9.92 -59.13
CA GLU A 698 20.08 -8.81 -60.07
C GLU A 698 19.37 -9.28 -61.36
N GLY A 699 18.39 -8.50 -61.82
CA GLY A 699 17.61 -8.79 -63.03
C GLY A 699 16.29 -9.53 -62.79
N ASN A 700 16.05 -10.07 -61.59
CA ASN A 700 14.77 -10.67 -61.22
C ASN A 700 13.80 -9.62 -60.63
N CYS A 701 13.33 -8.70 -61.47
CA CYS A 701 12.48 -7.58 -61.04
C CYS A 701 10.99 -7.95 -61.16
N PRO A 702 10.26 -8.14 -60.05
CA PRO A 702 8.82 -8.39 -60.10
C PRO A 702 8.07 -7.21 -60.75
N LEU A 703 7.00 -7.51 -61.48
CA LEU A 703 6.07 -6.46 -61.93
C LEU A 703 5.30 -5.93 -60.73
N ASN A 704 5.24 -4.61 -60.61
CA ASN A 704 4.53 -3.95 -59.53
C ASN A 704 3.16 -3.45 -60.02
N PRO A 705 2.04 -4.08 -59.60
CA PRO A 705 0.71 -3.71 -60.07
C PRO A 705 0.28 -2.31 -59.63
N ASP A 706 0.93 -1.74 -58.61
CA ASP A 706 0.63 -0.41 -58.09
C ASP A 706 1.37 0.72 -58.83
N THR A 707 2.28 0.37 -59.76
CA THR A 707 3.00 1.29 -60.64
C THR A 707 2.82 0.92 -62.11
N ASP A 708 1.56 0.75 -62.54
CA ASP A 708 1.19 0.39 -63.92
C ASP A 708 1.89 -0.88 -64.45
N ASN A 709 2.16 -1.86 -63.57
CA ASN A 709 2.90 -3.09 -63.88
C ASN A 709 4.31 -2.85 -64.43
N GLN A 710 4.98 -1.75 -64.04
CA GLN A 710 6.39 -1.56 -64.35
C GLN A 710 7.26 -2.55 -63.55
N PRO A 711 8.39 -3.03 -64.12
CA PRO A 711 9.35 -3.84 -63.37
C PRO A 711 9.96 -3.04 -62.21
N ASP A 712 9.89 -3.59 -61.00
CA ASP A 712 10.49 -3.02 -59.81
C ASP A 712 11.69 -3.85 -59.36
N CYS A 713 12.89 -3.27 -59.47
CA CYS A 713 14.14 -3.94 -59.16
C CYS A 713 14.67 -3.61 -57.77
N PHE A 714 13.90 -2.88 -56.95
CA PHE A 714 14.35 -2.36 -55.66
C PHE A 714 13.74 -3.15 -54.51
N ALA A 715 14.52 -3.32 -53.44
CA ALA A 715 14.07 -3.99 -52.25
C ALA A 715 13.21 -3.02 -51.44
N HIS A 716 12.04 -3.47 -51.02
CA HIS A 716 11.14 -2.72 -50.13
C HIS A 716 10.99 -3.40 -48.77
N ALA A 717 11.70 -4.49 -48.57
CA ALA A 717 11.73 -5.25 -47.34
C ALA A 717 13.14 -5.80 -47.15
N VAL A 718 13.58 -5.90 -45.90
CA VAL A 718 14.88 -6.50 -45.57
C VAL A 718 14.80 -7.35 -44.32
N ALA A 719 15.65 -8.38 -44.28
CA ALA A 719 16.02 -9.08 -43.06
C ALA A 719 17.36 -8.53 -42.57
N TYR A 720 17.34 -7.86 -41.42
CA TYR A 720 18.51 -7.33 -40.75
C TYR A 720 19.00 -8.30 -39.68
N ASP A 721 20.24 -8.75 -39.78
CA ASP A 721 20.89 -9.51 -38.73
C ASP A 721 21.43 -8.57 -37.66
N TRP A 722 20.72 -8.47 -36.53
CA TRP A 722 21.07 -7.50 -35.49
C TRP A 722 22.40 -7.81 -34.79
N LYS A 723 22.96 -9.01 -34.94
CA LYS A 723 24.25 -9.38 -34.35
C LYS A 723 25.43 -8.98 -35.24
N THR A 724 25.26 -9.06 -36.56
CA THR A 724 26.34 -8.85 -37.54
C THR A 724 26.17 -7.62 -38.41
N SER A 725 25.05 -6.90 -38.27
CA SER A 725 24.66 -5.74 -39.07
C SER A 725 24.50 -6.03 -40.57
N LYS A 726 24.39 -7.31 -40.94
CA LYS A 726 24.21 -7.75 -42.33
C LYS A 726 22.74 -7.62 -42.75
N ILE A 727 22.54 -7.26 -44.01
CA ILE A 727 21.23 -7.03 -44.60
C ILE A 727 21.02 -8.04 -45.73
N ARG A 728 19.82 -8.62 -45.78
CA ARG A 728 19.34 -9.40 -46.92
C ARG A 728 18.07 -8.76 -47.47
N PRO A 729 18.00 -8.41 -48.77
CA PRO A 729 16.75 -7.95 -49.37
C PRO A 729 15.70 -9.07 -49.39
N LEU A 730 14.44 -8.69 -49.19
CA LEU A 730 13.27 -9.55 -49.25
C LEU A 730 12.34 -9.09 -50.37
N THR A 731 11.64 -10.03 -50.99
CA THR A 731 10.60 -9.77 -51.98
C THR A 731 9.25 -9.69 -51.28
N ILE A 732 8.56 -8.58 -51.44
CA ILE A 732 7.21 -8.39 -50.92
C ILE A 732 6.24 -8.13 -52.06
N LYS A 733 5.04 -8.71 -52.00
CA LYS A 733 3.99 -8.51 -52.99
C LYS A 733 2.77 -7.86 -52.36
N GLY A 734 2.15 -6.97 -53.14
CA GLY A 734 1.11 -6.08 -52.67
C GLY A 734 1.69 -5.02 -51.75
N ASP A 735 1.30 -3.76 -51.93
CA ASP A 735 1.86 -2.68 -51.14
C ASP A 735 1.58 -2.83 -49.63
N ALA A 736 2.64 -2.99 -48.84
CA ALA A 736 2.56 -3.16 -47.40
C ALA A 736 2.38 -1.84 -46.64
N TRP A 737 2.26 -0.70 -47.35
CA TRP A 737 2.07 0.62 -46.77
C TRP A 737 1.10 0.63 -45.59
N CYS A 738 1.60 0.96 -44.40
CA CYS A 738 0.81 1.06 -43.17
C CYS A 738 -0.07 -0.16 -42.85
N SER A 739 0.51 -1.35 -43.03
CA SER A 739 -0.02 -2.59 -42.47
C SER A 739 0.16 -2.65 -40.94
N SER A 740 -0.33 -3.74 -40.37
CA SER A 740 -0.12 -4.19 -38.99
C SER A 740 0.43 -5.61 -38.98
N GLY A 741 0.85 -6.13 -37.83
CA GLY A 741 1.38 -7.49 -37.77
C GLY A 741 1.64 -8.01 -36.36
N ASN A 742 2.08 -9.27 -36.31
CA ASN A 742 2.47 -9.98 -35.10
C ASN A 742 3.30 -11.22 -35.46
N LEU A 743 3.78 -11.94 -34.45
CA LEU A 743 4.26 -13.32 -34.60
C LEU A 743 3.12 -14.31 -34.37
N TRP A 744 3.06 -15.39 -35.15
CA TRP A 744 2.25 -16.56 -34.85
C TRP A 744 2.90 -17.42 -33.75
N PRO A 745 2.16 -18.38 -33.15
CA PRO A 745 2.72 -19.25 -32.11
C PRO A 745 4.00 -20.00 -32.53
N ASN A 746 4.18 -20.27 -33.82
CA ASN A 746 5.40 -20.90 -34.36
C ASN A 746 6.55 -19.91 -34.66
N GLY A 747 6.38 -18.63 -34.33
CA GLY A 747 7.37 -17.56 -34.54
C GLY A 747 7.34 -16.93 -35.93
N ASN A 748 6.49 -17.40 -36.85
CA ASN A 748 6.38 -16.79 -38.18
C ASN A 748 5.85 -15.36 -38.05
N LEU A 749 6.44 -14.42 -38.78
CA LEU A 749 5.91 -13.07 -38.89
C LEU A 749 4.67 -13.11 -39.79
N VAL A 750 3.57 -12.52 -39.34
CA VAL A 750 2.39 -12.21 -40.16
C VAL A 750 2.21 -10.69 -40.23
N ALA A 751 2.02 -10.17 -41.45
CA ALA A 751 1.65 -8.79 -41.71
C ALA A 751 0.30 -8.74 -42.44
N THR A 752 -0.61 -7.90 -41.97
CA THR A 752 -2.00 -7.81 -42.42
C THR A 752 -2.33 -6.42 -42.95
N GLY A 753 -3.00 -6.37 -44.10
CA GLY A 753 -3.42 -5.12 -44.72
C GLY A 753 -2.30 -4.43 -45.49
N GLY A 754 -2.42 -3.12 -45.63
CA GLY A 754 -1.59 -2.32 -46.53
C GLY A 754 -2.43 -1.30 -47.29
N THR A 755 -1.95 -0.85 -48.44
CA THR A 755 -2.74 -0.01 -49.37
C THR A 755 -2.73 -0.60 -50.78
N PHE A 756 -3.44 0.03 -51.73
CA PHE A 756 -3.57 -0.40 -53.13
C PHE A 756 -3.81 -1.92 -53.27
N SER A 757 -2.98 -2.64 -54.05
CA SER A 757 -3.07 -4.09 -54.23
C SER A 757 -2.86 -4.88 -52.93
N GLY A 758 -2.25 -4.28 -51.90
CA GLY A 758 -2.03 -4.87 -50.58
C GLY A 758 -3.14 -4.62 -49.55
N ASN A 759 -4.16 -3.83 -49.84
CA ASN A 759 -5.15 -3.39 -48.83
C ASN A 759 -5.92 -4.55 -48.16
N LYS A 760 -6.03 -5.71 -48.82
CA LYS A 760 -6.64 -6.94 -48.28
C LYS A 760 -5.65 -8.12 -48.17
N ALA A 761 -4.36 -7.83 -48.02
CA ALA A 761 -3.32 -8.84 -48.04
C ALA A 761 -3.01 -9.45 -46.66
N ILE A 762 -2.52 -10.69 -46.69
CA ILE A 762 -1.80 -11.33 -45.57
C ILE A 762 -0.46 -11.80 -46.12
N ARG A 763 0.62 -11.43 -45.42
CA ARG A 763 2.00 -11.77 -45.78
C ARG A 763 2.63 -12.51 -44.62
N VAL A 764 3.23 -13.66 -44.89
CA VAL A 764 3.84 -14.51 -43.87
C VAL A 764 5.30 -14.76 -44.20
N LEU A 765 6.19 -14.54 -43.23
CA LEU A 765 7.60 -14.89 -43.34
C LEU A 765 7.92 -16.00 -42.33
N ALA A 766 8.49 -17.10 -42.83
CA ALA A 766 8.83 -18.25 -42.01
C ALA A 766 10.01 -17.94 -41.08
N ASN A 767 9.92 -18.39 -39.83
CA ASN A 767 10.99 -18.21 -38.84
C ASN A 767 12.09 -19.27 -38.95
N ASP A 768 11.71 -20.50 -39.29
CA ASP A 768 12.56 -21.69 -39.32
C ASP A 768 13.46 -21.78 -40.57
N ASP A 769 13.19 -20.97 -41.60
CA ASP A 769 14.02 -20.85 -42.80
C ASP A 769 14.75 -19.49 -42.85
N PRO A 770 16.09 -19.45 -42.67
CA PRO A 770 16.86 -18.20 -42.71
C PRO A 770 16.88 -17.54 -44.10
N ASN A 771 16.56 -18.29 -45.16
CA ASN A 771 16.49 -17.81 -46.54
C ASN A 771 15.04 -17.55 -46.99
N ALA A 772 14.05 -17.67 -46.09
CA ALA A 772 12.66 -17.44 -46.42
C ALA A 772 12.44 -16.06 -47.04
N ASP A 773 11.44 -16.01 -47.90
CA ASP A 773 10.85 -14.78 -48.41
C ASP A 773 9.36 -14.76 -48.07
N PHE A 774 8.70 -13.60 -48.22
CA PHE A 774 7.28 -13.50 -47.86
C PHE A 774 6.41 -14.40 -48.74
N ILE A 775 5.60 -15.22 -48.09
CA ILE A 775 4.43 -15.86 -48.70
C ILE A 775 3.30 -14.84 -48.66
N ASN A 776 2.97 -14.29 -49.83
CA ASN A 776 1.98 -13.24 -49.97
C ASN A 776 0.66 -13.82 -50.49
N LYS A 777 -0.43 -13.62 -49.76
CA LYS A 777 -1.78 -13.85 -50.26
C LYS A 777 -2.55 -12.53 -50.32
N ILE A 778 -2.97 -12.16 -51.52
CA ILE A 778 -3.75 -10.94 -51.79
C ILE A 778 -5.24 -11.27 -51.77
N ASN A 779 -6.09 -10.30 -51.41
CA ASN A 779 -7.55 -10.44 -51.34
C ASN A 779 -8.02 -11.53 -50.36
N VAL A 780 -7.35 -11.66 -49.22
CA VAL A 780 -7.71 -12.63 -48.16
C VAL A 780 -8.59 -12.01 -47.09
N LEU A 781 -8.30 -10.77 -46.67
CA LEU A 781 -9.11 -10.09 -45.66
C LEU A 781 -10.48 -9.70 -46.25
N ALA A 782 -11.54 -9.75 -45.45
CA ALA A 782 -12.89 -9.40 -45.90
C ALA A 782 -13.00 -7.90 -46.22
N MET A 783 -12.34 -7.04 -45.45
CA MET A 783 -12.31 -5.59 -45.64
C MET A 783 -10.88 -5.06 -45.83
N GLY A 784 -10.75 -3.87 -46.43
CA GLY A 784 -9.46 -3.18 -46.53
C GLY A 784 -8.92 -2.83 -45.14
N ARG A 785 -7.61 -2.92 -44.94
CA ARG A 785 -6.94 -2.71 -43.64
C ARG A 785 -5.74 -1.78 -43.77
N TRP A 786 -5.97 -0.56 -44.24
CA TRP A 786 -4.96 0.51 -44.26
C TRP A 786 -4.96 1.26 -42.92
N TYR A 787 -3.86 1.30 -42.17
CA TYR A 787 -3.79 1.86 -40.80
C TYR A 787 -4.64 1.10 -39.75
N SER A 788 -4.71 -0.23 -39.88
CA SER A 788 -5.36 -1.11 -38.89
C SER A 788 -4.43 -1.44 -37.73
N SER A 789 -4.96 -1.82 -36.57
CA SER A 789 -4.17 -2.43 -35.48
C SER A 789 -4.41 -3.93 -35.38
N ASN A 790 -3.40 -4.67 -34.96
CA ASN A 790 -3.42 -6.11 -34.75
C ASN A 790 -3.09 -6.45 -33.28
N LEU A 791 -3.78 -7.44 -32.71
CA LEU A 791 -3.50 -7.98 -31.38
C LEU A 791 -3.65 -9.51 -31.35
N VAL A 792 -2.65 -10.23 -30.83
CA VAL A 792 -2.74 -11.68 -30.56
C VAL A 792 -3.69 -11.95 -29.40
N LEU A 793 -4.60 -12.91 -29.60
CA LEU A 793 -5.60 -13.37 -28.64
C LEU A 793 -5.14 -14.63 -27.91
N GLN A 794 -5.93 -15.05 -26.92
CA GLN A 794 -5.63 -16.18 -26.03
C GLN A 794 -5.36 -17.52 -26.72
N ASP A 795 -5.79 -17.72 -27.96
CA ASP A 795 -5.64 -18.96 -28.73
C ASP A 795 -4.54 -18.88 -29.80
N GLY A 796 -3.79 -17.77 -29.85
CA GLY A 796 -2.76 -17.53 -30.85
C GLY A 796 -3.28 -16.99 -32.19
N SER A 797 -4.60 -16.81 -32.34
CA SER A 797 -5.17 -16.02 -33.44
C SER A 797 -4.95 -14.52 -33.21
N SER A 798 -5.14 -13.70 -34.24
CA SER A 798 -5.01 -12.25 -34.13
C SER A 798 -6.31 -11.55 -34.47
N ILE A 799 -6.74 -10.60 -33.64
CA ILE A 799 -7.78 -9.64 -34.01
C ILE A 799 -7.15 -8.51 -34.83
N VAL A 800 -7.74 -8.17 -35.97
CA VAL A 800 -7.37 -7.04 -36.82
C VAL A 800 -8.49 -6.02 -36.77
N VAL A 801 -8.24 -4.86 -36.16
CA VAL A 801 -9.24 -3.84 -35.82
C VAL A 801 -9.03 -2.58 -36.67
N GLY A 802 -10.11 -2.14 -37.29
CA GLY A 802 -10.16 -0.84 -37.96
C GLY A 802 -9.38 -0.78 -39.27
N GLY A 803 -8.98 0.45 -39.60
CA GLY A 803 -8.40 0.85 -40.87
C GLY A 803 -9.20 1.99 -41.50
N ARG A 804 -8.59 2.75 -42.41
CA ARG A 804 -9.23 3.84 -43.16
C ARG A 804 -10.52 3.34 -43.80
N ASP A 805 -11.60 4.09 -43.59
CA ASP A 805 -12.97 3.76 -44.01
C ASP A 805 -13.51 2.38 -43.55
N SER A 806 -12.90 1.77 -42.53
CA SER A 806 -13.19 0.40 -42.09
C SER A 806 -13.59 0.34 -40.62
N PHE A 807 -14.89 0.50 -40.34
CA PHE A 807 -15.46 0.49 -38.98
C PHE A 807 -15.80 -0.92 -38.49
N SER A 808 -14.87 -1.86 -38.67
CA SER A 808 -15.07 -3.29 -38.43
C SER A 808 -13.80 -3.94 -37.88
N TYR A 809 -13.91 -5.21 -37.48
CA TYR A 809 -12.77 -6.06 -37.16
C TYR A 809 -12.94 -7.46 -37.76
N GLU A 810 -11.83 -8.20 -37.81
CA GLU A 810 -11.75 -9.59 -38.26
C GLU A 810 -10.80 -10.38 -37.34
N ILE A 811 -10.96 -11.71 -37.28
CA ILE A 811 -10.03 -12.61 -36.57
C ILE A 811 -9.29 -13.45 -37.60
N VAL A 812 -7.95 -13.40 -37.56
CA VAL A 812 -7.04 -14.13 -38.44
C VAL A 812 -6.43 -15.28 -37.65
N PRO A 813 -6.74 -16.55 -37.98
CA PRO A 813 -6.10 -17.70 -37.33
C PRO A 813 -4.63 -17.83 -37.76
N PRO A 814 -3.80 -18.60 -37.04
CA PRO A 814 -2.38 -18.79 -37.35
C PRO A 814 -2.13 -19.72 -38.55
N GLN A 815 -2.89 -19.53 -39.63
CA GLN A 815 -2.79 -20.27 -40.89
C GLN A 815 -3.32 -19.42 -42.05
N LEU A 816 -2.81 -19.68 -43.25
CA LEU A 816 -3.19 -18.94 -44.46
C LEU A 816 -4.49 -19.42 -45.11
N ASP A 817 -4.98 -20.61 -44.76
CA ASP A 817 -6.20 -21.20 -45.32
C ASP A 817 -7.33 -21.08 -44.30
N PHE A 818 -8.12 -20.00 -44.42
CA PHE A 818 -9.29 -19.76 -43.59
C PHE A 818 -10.34 -18.96 -44.36
N THR A 819 -11.57 -18.96 -43.86
CA THR A 819 -12.64 -18.12 -44.40
C THR A 819 -12.68 -16.81 -43.61
N PRO A 820 -12.41 -15.66 -44.23
CA PRO A 820 -12.43 -14.38 -43.53
C PRO A 820 -13.87 -14.05 -43.11
N LYS A 821 -14.02 -13.48 -41.90
CA LYS A 821 -15.32 -13.08 -41.36
C LYS A 821 -15.22 -11.69 -40.76
N ILE A 822 -15.99 -10.78 -41.33
CA ILE A 822 -16.12 -9.40 -40.88
C ILE A 822 -17.15 -9.28 -39.75
N PHE A 823 -16.83 -8.43 -38.79
CA PHE A 823 -17.72 -8.04 -37.69
C PHE A 823 -17.74 -6.53 -37.55
N ASP A 824 -18.93 -5.94 -37.43
CA ASP A 824 -19.08 -4.49 -37.28
C ASP A 824 -18.56 -4.04 -35.91
N LEU A 825 -17.91 -2.87 -35.89
CA LEU A 825 -17.47 -2.20 -34.67
C LEU A 825 -17.81 -0.70 -34.75
N PRO A 826 -19.09 -0.33 -34.51
CA PRO A 826 -19.55 1.06 -34.62
C PRO A 826 -18.78 2.06 -33.76
N PHE A 827 -18.12 1.59 -32.68
CA PHE A 827 -17.24 2.40 -31.83
C PHE A 827 -16.17 3.17 -32.63
N LEU A 828 -15.61 2.59 -33.69
CA LEU A 828 -14.65 3.29 -34.55
C LEU A 828 -15.32 4.44 -35.30
N GLN A 829 -16.54 4.27 -35.82
CA GLN A 829 -17.24 5.38 -36.46
C GLN A 829 -17.58 6.51 -35.47
N GLN A 830 -17.94 6.16 -34.24
CA GLN A 830 -18.26 7.12 -33.17
C GLN A 830 -17.05 7.91 -32.68
N THR A 831 -15.83 7.45 -32.95
CA THR A 831 -14.58 8.12 -32.55
C THR A 831 -13.93 8.88 -33.70
N THR A 832 -14.53 8.86 -34.90
CA THR A 832 -14.13 9.70 -36.03
C THR A 832 -14.64 11.13 -35.82
N THR A 833 -13.75 12.10 -35.93
CA THR A 833 -14.10 13.51 -35.79
C THR A 833 -14.82 14.00 -37.07
N PRO A 834 -15.99 14.65 -36.96
CA PRO A 834 -16.68 15.22 -38.12
C PRO A 834 -15.80 16.22 -38.88
N ALA A 835 -16.13 16.45 -40.15
CA ALA A 835 -15.42 17.43 -40.98
C ALA A 835 -15.43 18.83 -40.33
N ILE A 836 -14.24 19.44 -40.23
CA ILE A 836 -14.06 20.83 -39.81
C ILE A 836 -13.60 21.63 -41.04
N GLY A 837 -14.45 22.51 -41.56
CA GLY A 837 -14.16 23.29 -42.76
C GLY A 837 -14.39 22.50 -44.07
N PRO A 838 -13.67 22.82 -45.17
CA PRO A 838 -13.89 22.21 -46.50
C PRO A 838 -13.26 20.82 -46.67
N GLY A 839 -12.51 20.33 -45.68
CA GLY A 839 -11.84 19.02 -45.75
C GLY A 839 -12.76 17.84 -45.38
N PRO A 840 -12.31 16.59 -45.61
CA PRO A 840 -13.04 15.39 -45.20
C PRO A 840 -13.16 15.27 -43.65
N PRO A 841 -13.94 14.31 -43.13
CA PRO A 841 -13.87 13.92 -41.72
C PRO A 841 -12.43 13.62 -41.28
N ILE A 842 -12.11 13.93 -40.02
CA ILE A 842 -10.77 13.75 -39.46
C ILE A 842 -10.71 12.39 -38.74
N GLU A 843 -9.86 11.51 -39.25
CA GLU A 843 -9.71 10.13 -38.77
C GLU A 843 -8.70 10.01 -37.62
N ASN A 844 -8.90 10.74 -36.53
CA ASN A 844 -8.04 10.73 -35.33
C ASN A 844 -8.07 9.40 -34.53
N ASN A 845 -8.49 8.30 -35.15
CA ASN A 845 -8.76 6.99 -34.54
C ASN A 845 -8.13 5.81 -35.30
N LEU A 846 -7.24 6.08 -36.24
CA LEU A 846 -6.48 5.05 -36.97
C LEU A 846 -5.33 4.50 -36.11
N TYR A 847 -4.95 3.24 -36.31
CA TYR A 847 -4.13 2.48 -35.35
C TYR A 847 -4.65 2.59 -33.90
N PRO A 848 -5.89 2.13 -33.61
CA PRO A 848 -6.40 2.10 -32.24
C PRO A 848 -5.45 1.31 -31.31
N PHE A 849 -5.29 1.73 -30.06
CA PHE A 849 -4.44 1.00 -29.12
C PHE A 849 -5.20 -0.21 -28.59
N LEU A 850 -4.61 -1.40 -28.74
CA LEU A 850 -5.21 -2.69 -28.39
C LEU A 850 -4.37 -3.39 -27.33
N PHE A 851 -5.01 -3.83 -26.23
CA PHE A 851 -4.37 -4.66 -25.20
C PHE A 851 -5.30 -5.79 -24.76
N LEU A 852 -4.82 -7.03 -24.75
CA LEU A 852 -5.54 -8.18 -24.18
C LEU A 852 -5.48 -8.09 -22.65
N LEU A 853 -6.62 -8.06 -21.97
CA LEU A 853 -6.70 -7.93 -20.52
C LEU A 853 -6.72 -9.31 -19.83
N PRO A 854 -6.32 -9.38 -18.55
CA PRO A 854 -6.37 -10.63 -17.76
C PRO A 854 -7.75 -11.31 -17.65
N ASP A 855 -8.85 -10.62 -17.97
CA ASP A 855 -10.20 -11.18 -18.01
C ASP A 855 -10.59 -11.79 -19.38
N GLY A 856 -9.68 -11.74 -20.36
CA GLY A 856 -9.88 -12.25 -21.73
C GLY A 856 -10.51 -11.23 -22.69
N ASN A 857 -10.88 -10.04 -22.22
CA ASN A 857 -11.40 -8.97 -23.08
C ASN A 857 -10.26 -8.14 -23.68
N VAL A 858 -10.58 -7.42 -24.76
CA VAL A 858 -9.65 -6.50 -25.43
C VAL A 858 -9.98 -5.08 -25.00
N PHE A 859 -9.02 -4.38 -24.42
CA PHE A 859 -9.08 -2.93 -24.29
C PHE A 859 -8.82 -2.29 -25.65
N ILE A 860 -9.78 -1.49 -26.13
CA ILE A 860 -9.66 -0.74 -27.40
C ILE A 860 -9.74 0.74 -27.07
N PHE A 861 -8.68 1.49 -27.36
CA PHE A 861 -8.66 2.95 -27.28
C PHE A 861 -8.57 3.56 -28.68
N ALA A 862 -9.47 4.51 -28.97
CA ALA A 862 -9.57 5.19 -30.25
C ALA A 862 -9.89 6.68 -30.04
N ASN A 863 -9.08 7.54 -30.64
CA ASN A 863 -9.11 9.00 -30.50
C ASN A 863 -8.86 9.48 -29.07
N ASN A 864 -9.91 9.54 -28.25
CA ASN A 864 -9.89 9.92 -26.85
C ASN A 864 -10.82 9.03 -25.99
N ARG A 865 -11.41 7.98 -26.57
CA ARG A 865 -12.36 7.08 -25.90
C ARG A 865 -11.78 5.68 -25.81
N ALA A 866 -12.22 4.91 -24.82
CA ALA A 866 -11.91 3.49 -24.72
C ALA A 866 -13.12 2.63 -24.37
N ILE A 867 -13.03 1.36 -24.74
CA ILE A 867 -13.99 0.30 -24.38
C ILE A 867 -13.26 -0.98 -23.97
N SER A 868 -13.91 -1.79 -23.13
CA SER A 868 -13.58 -3.22 -22.94
C SER A 868 -14.46 -4.03 -23.89
N PHE A 869 -13.86 -4.90 -24.69
CA PHE A 869 -14.51 -5.53 -25.84
C PHE A 869 -14.22 -7.03 -25.92
N CYS A 870 -15.27 -7.84 -26.00
CA CYS A 870 -15.12 -9.28 -26.19
C CYS A 870 -15.05 -9.62 -27.68
N ALA A 871 -13.84 -9.88 -28.19
CA ALA A 871 -13.55 -10.14 -29.60
C ALA A 871 -14.39 -11.26 -30.22
N TYR A 872 -14.59 -12.36 -29.50
CA TYR A 872 -15.30 -13.55 -30.01
C TYR A 872 -16.81 -13.36 -30.10
N THR A 873 -17.38 -12.49 -29.26
CA THR A 873 -18.83 -12.25 -29.24
C THR A 873 -19.24 -10.95 -29.94
N GLY A 874 -18.29 -10.05 -30.20
CA GLY A 874 -18.55 -8.73 -30.76
C GLY A 874 -19.21 -7.76 -29.79
N LYS A 875 -19.19 -8.05 -28.49
CA LYS A 875 -19.87 -7.24 -27.46
C LYS A 875 -18.92 -6.27 -26.78
N VAL A 876 -19.36 -5.01 -26.66
CA VAL A 876 -18.80 -4.05 -25.71
C VAL A 876 -19.23 -4.48 -24.31
N ILE A 877 -18.26 -4.70 -23.43
CA ILE A 877 -18.46 -5.13 -22.03
C ILE A 877 -18.58 -3.90 -21.12
N ALA A 878 -17.76 -2.87 -21.38
CA ALA A 878 -17.79 -1.62 -20.63
C ALA A 878 -17.27 -0.47 -21.50
N ASP A 879 -17.80 0.73 -21.26
CA ASP A 879 -17.23 2.00 -21.71
C ASP A 879 -16.34 2.58 -20.61
N PHE A 880 -15.23 3.18 -20.99
CA PHE A 880 -14.36 3.94 -20.09
C PHE A 880 -14.62 5.45 -20.24
N PRO A 881 -14.32 6.26 -19.21
CA PRO A 881 -14.39 7.71 -19.31
C PRO A 881 -13.55 8.24 -20.49
N GLU A 882 -13.95 9.39 -21.05
CA GLU A 882 -13.13 10.05 -22.07
C GLU A 882 -11.81 10.53 -21.47
N LEU A 883 -10.73 10.34 -22.21
CA LEU A 883 -9.42 10.87 -21.85
C LEU A 883 -9.35 12.36 -22.22
N PRO A 884 -9.11 13.28 -21.27
CA PRO A 884 -9.02 14.71 -21.57
C PRO A 884 -7.74 15.07 -22.36
N GLY A 885 -7.69 16.31 -22.84
CA GLY A 885 -6.51 16.91 -23.49
C GLY A 885 -6.59 16.94 -25.01
N GLY A 886 -6.68 15.78 -25.66
CA GLY A 886 -6.75 15.71 -27.12
C GLY A 886 -6.74 14.31 -27.69
N SER A 887 -6.51 14.23 -29.00
CA SER A 887 -6.50 13.00 -29.78
C SER A 887 -5.17 12.27 -29.65
N ARG A 888 -5.20 10.94 -29.47
CA ARG A 888 -4.00 10.12 -29.19
C ARG A 888 -3.66 9.10 -30.26
N ASN A 889 -4.58 8.76 -31.17
CA ASN A 889 -4.28 7.84 -32.25
C ASN A 889 -3.86 8.62 -33.51
N TYR A 890 -3.40 7.93 -34.56
CA TYR A 890 -3.03 8.59 -35.81
C TYR A 890 -4.20 9.44 -36.33
N PRO A 891 -3.98 10.63 -36.91
CA PRO A 891 -2.69 11.31 -37.14
C PRO A 891 -1.98 11.98 -35.95
N PRO A 892 -2.65 12.41 -34.87
CA PRO A 892 -1.97 12.99 -33.71
C PRO A 892 -0.94 12.09 -33.04
N SER A 893 -1.09 10.76 -33.13
CA SER A 893 -0.09 9.73 -32.84
C SER A 893 0.64 9.92 -31.49
N GLY A 894 -0.08 9.72 -30.40
CA GLY A 894 0.50 9.50 -29.07
C GLY A 894 1.08 8.08 -28.93
N MET A 895 1.53 7.77 -27.73
CA MET A 895 2.13 6.48 -27.34
C MET A 895 1.26 5.78 -26.31
N SER A 896 1.27 4.46 -26.29
CA SER A 896 0.61 3.68 -25.24
C SER A 896 1.31 2.35 -24.96
N ALA A 897 1.20 1.88 -23.72
CA ALA A 897 1.66 0.55 -23.31
C ALA A 897 0.80 -0.01 -22.17
N LEU A 898 0.65 -1.34 -22.16
CA LEU A 898 0.25 -2.10 -20.98
C LEU A 898 1.48 -2.26 -20.08
N PHE A 899 1.36 -1.87 -18.81
CA PHE A 899 2.42 -2.07 -17.83
C PHE A 899 2.73 -3.56 -17.61
N PRO A 900 3.92 -3.90 -17.09
CA PRO A 900 4.29 -5.28 -16.85
C PRO A 900 3.25 -6.02 -16.00
N LEU A 901 2.83 -7.19 -16.47
CA LEU A 901 1.92 -8.04 -15.71
C LEU A 901 2.73 -8.87 -14.71
N LYS A 902 2.73 -8.42 -13.45
CA LYS A 902 3.30 -9.17 -12.33
C LYS A 902 2.36 -10.31 -11.96
N LEU A 903 2.91 -11.53 -11.94
CA LEU A 903 2.17 -12.74 -11.57
C LEU A 903 2.46 -13.11 -10.12
N THR A 904 1.43 -13.54 -9.41
CA THR A 904 1.55 -14.16 -8.08
C THR A 904 1.96 -15.63 -8.20
N PRO A 905 2.40 -16.29 -7.11
CA PRO A 905 2.73 -17.73 -7.12
C PRO A 905 1.60 -18.66 -7.59
N ASP A 906 0.34 -18.23 -7.47
CA ASP A 906 -0.87 -18.89 -7.99
C ASP A 906 -1.26 -18.40 -9.40
N ASN A 907 -0.33 -17.77 -10.12
CA ASN A 907 -0.46 -17.30 -11.50
C ASN A 907 -1.56 -16.26 -11.77
N GLN A 908 -2.01 -15.53 -10.75
CA GLN A 908 -2.92 -14.40 -10.93
C GLN A 908 -2.14 -13.13 -11.31
N ALA A 909 -2.69 -12.33 -12.22
CA ALA A 909 -2.13 -11.02 -12.53
C ALA A 909 -2.55 -10.01 -11.46
N ILE A 910 -1.57 -9.35 -10.83
CA ILE A 910 -1.83 -8.47 -9.69
C ILE A 910 -2.56 -7.19 -10.11
N ASN A 911 -2.15 -6.57 -11.22
CA ASN A 911 -2.76 -5.35 -11.76
C ASN A 911 -2.55 -5.27 -13.27
N ALA A 912 -3.61 -5.04 -14.05
CA ALA A 912 -3.52 -4.61 -15.43
C ALA A 912 -3.70 -3.09 -15.48
N GLU A 913 -2.70 -2.38 -15.96
CA GLU A 913 -2.68 -0.92 -16.01
C GLU A 913 -2.12 -0.45 -17.35
N ILE A 914 -2.77 0.52 -17.97
CA ILE A 914 -2.45 1.01 -19.30
C ILE A 914 -2.12 2.49 -19.18
N VAL A 915 -1.02 2.92 -19.80
CA VAL A 915 -0.65 4.33 -19.92
C VAL A 915 -0.83 4.82 -21.35
N ILE A 916 -1.25 6.07 -21.50
CA ILE A 916 -1.34 6.79 -22.77
C ILE A 916 -0.69 8.17 -22.61
N CYS A 917 0.24 8.50 -23.50
CA CYS A 917 1.08 9.69 -23.42
C CYS A 917 1.15 10.42 -24.76
N GLY A 918 1.21 11.76 -24.73
CA GLY A 918 1.46 12.56 -25.93
C GLY A 918 0.30 12.55 -26.92
N GLY A 919 0.56 12.83 -28.19
CA GLY A 919 -0.48 13.12 -29.18
C GLY A 919 -0.62 14.63 -29.39
N ASN A 920 -1.80 15.10 -29.79
CA ASN A 920 -2.00 16.53 -30.06
C ASN A 920 -3.46 16.97 -29.80
N ALA A 921 -3.70 18.29 -29.80
CA ALA A 921 -5.03 18.88 -29.72
C ALA A 921 -5.94 18.30 -30.83
N PRO A 922 -7.26 18.15 -30.59
CA PRO A 922 -8.16 17.51 -31.54
C PRO A 922 -8.16 18.10 -32.96
N ASN A 923 -7.89 19.41 -33.07
CA ASN A 923 -7.85 20.14 -34.34
C ASN A 923 -6.46 20.23 -34.98
N ALA A 924 -5.41 19.62 -34.40
CA ALA A 924 -4.04 19.77 -34.88
C ALA A 924 -3.84 19.27 -36.32
N TYR A 925 -4.46 18.14 -36.67
CA TYR A 925 -4.38 17.61 -38.03
C TYR A 925 -5.05 18.55 -39.05
N ALA A 926 -6.19 19.15 -38.69
CA ALA A 926 -6.97 20.04 -39.55
C ALA A 926 -6.21 21.31 -39.99
N VAL A 927 -5.19 21.71 -39.22
CA VAL A 927 -4.43 22.94 -39.48
C VAL A 927 -3.05 22.68 -40.06
N VAL A 928 -2.63 21.42 -40.22
CA VAL A 928 -1.30 21.07 -40.73
C VAL A 928 -1.33 20.27 -42.03
N ASP A 929 -2.31 19.38 -42.21
CA ASP A 929 -2.40 18.54 -43.40
C ASP A 929 -2.93 19.33 -44.61
N ALA A 930 -2.30 19.11 -45.77
CA ALA A 930 -2.58 19.84 -47.01
C ALA A 930 -4.01 19.61 -47.56
N LYS A 931 -4.72 18.56 -47.14
CA LYS A 931 -6.13 18.33 -47.49
C LYS A 931 -7.08 19.25 -46.73
N HIS A 932 -6.61 19.88 -45.65
CA HIS A 932 -7.44 20.69 -44.75
C HIS A 932 -6.99 22.15 -44.68
N ALA A 933 -5.68 22.44 -44.85
CA ALA A 933 -5.12 23.78 -44.74
C ALA A 933 -4.18 24.13 -45.91
N THR A 934 -4.23 25.38 -46.37
CA THR A 934 -3.30 25.92 -47.38
C THR A 934 -2.01 26.45 -46.76
N GLU A 935 -2.05 26.86 -45.49
CA GLU A 935 -0.89 27.28 -44.71
C GLU A 935 -0.78 26.38 -43.48
N LYS A 936 0.34 25.63 -43.38
CA LYS A 936 0.54 24.65 -42.32
C LYS A 936 0.82 25.33 -40.98
N GLN A 937 0.10 24.92 -39.93
CA GLN A 937 0.34 25.32 -38.55
C GLN A 937 0.74 24.11 -37.70
N PHE A 938 1.98 24.11 -37.22
CA PHE A 938 2.50 23.03 -36.38
C PHE A 938 2.17 23.29 -34.90
N LEU A 939 1.01 22.79 -34.45
CA LEU A 939 0.62 22.93 -33.04
C LEU A 939 1.55 22.13 -32.11
N PRO A 940 1.89 22.65 -30.92
CA PRO A 940 2.65 21.89 -29.92
C PRO A 940 1.96 20.58 -29.55
N ALA A 941 2.72 19.49 -29.58
CA ALA A 941 2.22 18.20 -29.12
C ALA A 941 1.93 18.21 -27.60
N LEU A 942 1.17 17.22 -27.15
CA LEU A 942 0.83 17.09 -25.73
C LEU A 942 2.03 16.60 -24.91
N LYS A 943 2.13 17.08 -23.68
CA LYS A 943 3.09 16.61 -22.66
C LYS A 943 2.49 15.62 -21.68
N ASP A 944 1.17 15.55 -21.61
CA ASP A 944 0.50 14.79 -20.57
C ASP A 944 0.58 13.29 -20.84
N CYS A 945 0.60 12.57 -19.74
CA CYS A 945 0.42 11.13 -19.67
C CYS A 945 -0.76 10.87 -18.74
N ASN A 946 -1.53 9.84 -19.03
CA ASN A 946 -2.62 9.40 -18.17
C ASN A 946 -2.66 7.87 -18.20
N ARG A 947 -3.10 7.29 -17.09
CA ARG A 947 -3.17 5.84 -16.95
C ARG A 947 -4.51 5.40 -16.40
N ILE A 948 -4.89 4.17 -16.69
CA ILE A 948 -6.15 3.57 -16.26
C ILE A 948 -5.92 2.11 -15.88
N GLN A 949 -6.64 1.65 -14.87
CA GLN A 949 -6.69 0.25 -14.48
C GLN A 949 -8.04 -0.34 -14.92
N PRO A 950 -8.13 -0.91 -16.13
CA PRO A 950 -9.41 -1.25 -16.76
C PRO A 950 -10.22 -2.33 -16.03
N LEU A 951 -9.58 -3.12 -15.14
CA LEU A 951 -10.22 -4.17 -14.37
C LEU A 951 -10.68 -3.73 -12.96
N LYS A 952 -10.38 -2.49 -12.55
CA LYS A 952 -10.90 -1.95 -11.28
C LYS A 952 -12.41 -1.69 -11.40
N PRO A 953 -13.17 -1.78 -10.28
CA PRO A 953 -14.52 -1.23 -10.23
C PRO A 953 -14.49 0.27 -10.55
N ASN A 954 -15.34 0.74 -11.48
CA ASN A 954 -15.40 2.14 -11.91
C ASN A 954 -14.04 2.71 -12.37
N PRO A 955 -13.45 2.15 -13.44
CA PRO A 955 -12.13 2.52 -13.92
C PRO A 955 -12.07 3.98 -14.38
N MET A 956 -11.15 4.77 -13.81
CA MET A 956 -10.96 6.20 -14.12
C MET A 956 -9.56 6.48 -14.66
N TRP A 957 -9.43 7.51 -15.51
CA TRP A 957 -8.13 8.05 -15.91
C TRP A 957 -7.48 8.79 -14.74
N GLU A 958 -6.30 8.33 -14.35
CA GLU A 958 -5.42 9.01 -13.41
C GLU A 958 -4.38 9.80 -14.19
N LYS A 959 -4.27 11.10 -13.91
CA LYS A 959 -3.23 11.93 -14.52
C LYS A 959 -1.87 11.50 -14.00
N GLU A 960 -0.94 11.33 -14.93
CA GLU A 960 0.44 10.97 -14.66
C GLU A 960 1.36 12.20 -14.68
N GLN A 961 2.63 12.04 -14.30
CA GLN A 961 3.61 13.12 -14.44
C GLN A 961 3.64 13.62 -15.90
N ASP A 962 3.73 14.93 -16.10
CA ASP A 962 3.90 15.47 -17.44
C ASP A 962 5.31 15.13 -17.96
N MET A 963 5.42 14.69 -19.22
CA MET A 963 6.70 14.47 -19.88
C MET A 963 7.52 15.78 -19.92
N PRO A 964 8.86 15.73 -19.79
CA PRO A 964 9.71 16.93 -19.90
C PRO A 964 9.52 17.71 -21.21
N SER A 965 9.36 16.99 -22.32
CA SER A 965 9.13 17.54 -23.66
C SER A 965 7.81 17.02 -24.26
N PRO A 966 7.13 17.82 -25.12
CA PRO A 966 5.94 17.35 -25.81
C PRO A 966 6.33 16.30 -26.87
N ARG A 967 5.47 15.32 -27.13
CA ARG A 967 5.80 14.25 -28.08
C ARG A 967 4.58 13.76 -28.86
N THR A 968 4.73 13.74 -30.18
CA THR A 968 3.92 12.99 -31.14
C THR A 968 4.83 12.03 -31.92
N MET A 969 4.31 10.91 -32.39
CA MET A 969 5.02 9.88 -33.15
C MET A 969 6.20 9.25 -32.43
N GLY A 970 6.17 9.24 -31.10
CA GLY A 970 7.16 8.54 -30.30
C GLY A 970 6.86 7.05 -30.22
N ASP A 971 7.87 6.27 -29.85
CA ASP A 971 7.73 4.86 -29.47
C ASP A 971 7.82 4.71 -27.95
N LEU A 972 6.99 3.84 -27.36
CA LEU A 972 7.01 3.49 -25.93
C LEU A 972 7.28 1.99 -25.75
N LEU A 973 8.55 1.64 -25.51
CA LEU A 973 8.99 0.26 -25.41
C LEU A 973 9.16 -0.20 -23.95
N LEU A 974 8.66 -1.40 -23.63
CA LEU A 974 8.96 -2.10 -22.37
C LEU A 974 10.42 -2.58 -22.39
N LEU A 975 11.14 -2.31 -21.30
CA LEU A 975 12.51 -2.76 -21.07
C LEU A 975 12.54 -4.03 -20.21
N PRO A 976 13.64 -4.80 -20.20
CA PRO A 976 13.75 -6.02 -19.39
C PRO A 976 13.55 -5.78 -17.89
N THR A 977 13.85 -4.57 -17.42
CA THR A 977 13.71 -4.14 -16.02
C THR A 977 12.25 -3.92 -15.61
N GLY A 978 11.33 -3.83 -16.57
CA GLY A 978 9.95 -3.40 -16.38
C GLY A 978 9.73 -1.88 -16.45
N ASP A 979 10.80 -1.10 -16.64
CA ASP A 979 10.70 0.31 -17.04
C ASP A 979 10.28 0.44 -18.50
N LEU A 980 9.95 1.67 -18.92
CA LEU A 980 9.59 1.97 -20.30
C LEU A 980 10.55 3.02 -20.90
N LEU A 981 10.87 2.89 -22.18
CA LEU A 981 11.67 3.86 -22.93
C LEU A 981 10.77 4.62 -23.91
N MET A 982 10.68 5.94 -23.75
CA MET A 982 10.09 6.85 -24.72
C MET A 982 11.18 7.45 -25.59
N HIS A 983 11.07 7.33 -26.91
CA HIS A 983 12.02 7.94 -27.85
C HIS A 983 11.34 8.19 -29.20
N ASN A 984 12.07 8.73 -30.17
CA ASN A 984 11.57 9.13 -31.49
C ASN A 984 10.48 10.22 -31.44
N GLY A 985 10.05 10.70 -32.60
CA GLY A 985 8.95 11.63 -32.76
C GLY A 985 9.34 13.11 -32.79
N ALA A 986 8.32 13.96 -32.75
CA ALA A 986 8.41 15.41 -32.91
C ALA A 986 7.75 16.15 -31.74
N GLN A 987 8.14 17.41 -31.55
CA GLN A 987 7.57 18.29 -30.53
C GLN A 987 6.36 19.09 -31.03
N LYS A 988 6.19 19.24 -32.35
CA LYS A 988 5.08 19.98 -32.97
C LYS A 988 4.54 19.28 -34.22
N GLY A 989 3.24 19.43 -34.45
CA GLY A 989 2.53 18.88 -35.60
C GLY A 989 1.93 17.49 -35.36
N CYS A 990 1.72 16.73 -36.43
CA CYS A 990 1.10 15.41 -36.44
C CYS A 990 1.91 14.43 -37.32
N SER A 991 1.55 13.15 -37.29
CA SER A 991 1.94 12.18 -38.31
C SER A 991 1.39 12.56 -39.68
N GLY A 992 2.21 12.36 -40.70
CA GLY A 992 1.94 12.73 -42.08
C GLY A 992 3.18 13.28 -42.75
N TRP A 993 3.10 13.52 -44.06
CA TRP A 993 4.24 14.06 -44.80
C TRP A 993 4.34 15.57 -44.61
N GLU A 994 5.53 16.04 -44.20
CA GLU A 994 5.77 17.45 -43.90
C GLU A 994 4.82 18.04 -42.85
N ASP A 995 4.20 17.20 -42.01
CA ASP A 995 3.15 17.60 -41.05
C ASP A 995 3.67 17.78 -39.61
N SER A 996 5.00 17.73 -39.43
CA SER A 996 5.65 17.94 -38.15
C SER A 996 6.98 18.66 -38.28
N THR A 997 7.43 19.24 -37.17
CA THR A 997 8.74 19.90 -37.04
C THR A 997 9.23 19.77 -35.59
N GLU A 998 10.46 20.22 -35.34
CA GLU A 998 11.16 20.13 -34.06
C GLU A 998 11.29 18.68 -33.57
N ALA A 999 12.21 17.93 -34.19
CA ALA A 999 12.51 16.55 -33.79
C ALA A 999 12.80 16.42 -32.29
N ASN A 1000 12.27 15.36 -31.67
CA ASN A 1000 12.50 15.07 -30.27
C ASN A 1000 13.69 14.12 -30.10
N LEU A 1001 14.89 14.70 -29.92
CA LEU A 1001 16.16 13.98 -29.89
C LEU A 1001 16.49 13.33 -28.54
N ILE A 1002 15.78 13.70 -27.47
CA ILE A 1002 16.07 13.25 -26.09
C ILE A 1002 15.13 12.09 -25.74
N PRO A 1003 15.66 10.86 -25.52
CA PRO A 1003 14.88 9.76 -24.97
C PRO A 1003 14.54 10.00 -23.49
N LEU A 1004 13.43 9.43 -23.03
CA LEU A 1004 13.02 9.44 -21.64
C LEU A 1004 12.94 8.01 -21.12
N LEU A 1005 13.63 7.73 -20.02
CA LEU A 1005 13.32 6.55 -19.22
C LEU A 1005 12.12 6.88 -18.33
N TYR A 1006 11.06 6.09 -18.47
CA TYR A 1006 9.85 6.17 -17.67
C TYR A 1006 9.80 4.99 -16.68
N THR A 1007 9.92 5.30 -15.40
CA THR A 1007 9.81 4.33 -14.30
C THR A 1007 8.48 4.60 -13.57
N PRO A 1008 7.39 3.91 -13.92
CA PRO A 1008 6.03 4.21 -13.42
C PRO A 1008 5.92 4.07 -11.90
N ASN A 1009 6.80 3.26 -11.32
CA ASN A 1009 6.83 2.90 -9.91
C ASN A 1009 7.63 3.89 -9.04
N LYS A 1010 8.36 4.85 -9.63
CA LYS A 1010 9.02 5.91 -8.85
C LYS A 1010 7.97 6.89 -8.28
N GLN A 1011 8.36 7.67 -7.28
CA GLN A 1011 7.50 8.74 -6.74
C GLN A 1011 7.15 9.77 -7.83
N MET A 1012 5.95 10.35 -7.75
CA MET A 1012 5.52 11.43 -8.65
C MET A 1012 6.55 12.57 -8.65
N GLY A 1013 6.96 13.03 -9.84
CA GLY A 1013 8.05 13.99 -10.01
C GLY A 1013 9.41 13.37 -10.34
N GLN A 1014 9.59 12.06 -10.10
CA GLN A 1014 10.84 11.32 -10.36
C GLN A 1014 10.67 10.22 -11.42
N ARG A 1015 9.51 10.14 -12.08
CA ARG A 1015 9.16 9.02 -12.97
C ARG A 1015 9.80 9.12 -14.35
N PHE A 1016 10.14 10.34 -14.79
CA PHE A 1016 10.84 10.56 -16.05
C PHE A 1016 12.30 10.98 -15.81
N LYS A 1017 13.21 10.33 -16.53
CA LYS A 1017 14.63 10.69 -16.60
C LYS A 1017 15.03 10.92 -18.05
N GLU A 1018 15.51 12.12 -18.37
CA GLU A 1018 16.10 12.42 -19.68
C GLU A 1018 17.41 11.65 -19.87
N LEU A 1019 17.57 11.03 -21.04
CA LEU A 1019 18.72 10.21 -21.40
C LEU A 1019 19.61 10.92 -22.44
N LYS A 1020 20.71 10.26 -22.83
CA LYS A 1020 21.64 10.79 -23.84
C LYS A 1020 20.88 11.07 -25.16
N PRO A 1021 20.91 12.29 -25.71
CA PRO A 1021 20.26 12.58 -26.98
C PRO A 1021 20.98 11.91 -28.15
N THR A 1022 20.22 11.51 -29.17
CA THR A 1022 20.76 11.16 -30.50
C THR A 1022 21.01 12.44 -31.31
N THR A 1023 21.81 12.32 -32.37
CA THR A 1023 22.01 13.37 -33.38
C THR A 1023 21.18 13.13 -34.64
N ILE A 1024 20.44 12.02 -34.70
CA ILE A 1024 19.61 11.63 -35.85
C ILE A 1024 18.13 11.85 -35.50
N ALA A 1025 17.45 12.64 -36.34
CA ALA A 1025 16.02 12.86 -36.17
C ALA A 1025 15.24 11.61 -36.62
N ARG A 1026 14.48 11.00 -35.70
CA ARG A 1026 13.61 9.86 -35.95
C ARG A 1026 12.16 10.34 -35.93
N MET A 1027 11.63 10.70 -37.09
CA MET A 1027 10.33 11.36 -37.28
C MET A 1027 9.25 10.35 -37.70
N TYR A 1028 8.27 10.79 -38.50
CA TYR A 1028 7.25 9.93 -39.09
C TYR A 1028 7.87 8.73 -39.84
N HIS A 1029 7.29 7.53 -39.70
CA HIS A 1029 7.87 6.26 -40.21
C HIS A 1029 9.19 5.82 -39.56
N SER A 1030 9.49 6.25 -38.34
CA SER A 1030 10.50 5.58 -37.51
C SER A 1030 9.91 4.38 -36.76
N ALA A 1031 10.75 3.41 -36.43
CA ALA A 1031 10.38 2.24 -35.65
C ALA A 1031 11.55 1.72 -34.81
N SER A 1032 11.22 0.98 -33.76
CA SER A 1032 12.19 0.47 -32.80
C SER A 1032 11.83 -0.88 -32.20
N ALA A 1033 12.84 -1.60 -31.70
CA ALA A 1033 12.66 -2.85 -30.96
C ALA A 1033 13.73 -3.05 -29.88
N LEU A 1034 13.32 -3.65 -28.76
CA LEU A 1034 14.24 -4.17 -27.75
C LEU A 1034 14.85 -5.50 -28.24
N LEU A 1035 16.18 -5.60 -28.22
CA LEU A 1035 16.93 -6.77 -28.66
C LEU A 1035 17.22 -7.73 -27.49
N PRO A 1036 17.53 -9.02 -27.77
CA PRO A 1036 17.94 -9.98 -26.75
C PRO A 1036 19.22 -9.58 -25.98
N ASP A 1037 20.10 -8.76 -26.58
CA ASP A 1037 21.26 -8.22 -25.86
C ASP A 1037 20.92 -6.98 -24.99
N THR A 1038 19.63 -6.67 -24.83
CA THR A 1038 19.07 -5.56 -24.04
C THR A 1038 19.34 -4.16 -24.59
N LYS A 1039 19.87 -4.04 -25.81
CA LYS A 1039 19.91 -2.75 -26.52
C LYS A 1039 18.60 -2.48 -27.25
N VAL A 1040 18.35 -1.22 -27.58
CA VAL A 1040 17.21 -0.81 -28.41
C VAL A 1040 17.69 -0.48 -29.80
N LEU A 1041 17.22 -1.22 -30.80
CA LEU A 1041 17.45 -0.95 -32.21
C LEU A 1041 16.49 0.14 -32.68
N VAL A 1042 16.98 1.13 -33.44
CA VAL A 1042 16.19 2.22 -33.99
C VAL A 1042 16.51 2.40 -35.48
N ALA A 1043 15.49 2.43 -36.32
CA ALA A 1043 15.59 2.57 -37.78
C ALA A 1043 14.44 3.44 -38.35
N GLY A 1044 14.53 3.82 -39.63
CA GLY A 1044 13.67 4.86 -40.23
C GLY A 1044 14.12 6.26 -39.77
N SER A 1045 13.54 7.38 -40.15
CA SER A 1045 12.22 7.70 -40.65
C SER A 1045 12.19 8.08 -42.13
N ASN A 1046 10.98 8.22 -42.68
CA ASN A 1046 10.74 8.96 -43.90
C ASN A 1046 9.51 9.87 -43.71
N MET A 1047 9.72 11.18 -43.71
CA MET A 1047 8.61 12.15 -43.60
C MET A 1047 8.20 12.74 -44.95
N HIS A 1048 8.72 12.19 -46.04
CA HIS A 1048 8.48 12.67 -47.38
C HIS A 1048 7.61 11.70 -48.17
N ALA A 1049 6.93 12.24 -49.17
CA ALA A 1049 6.13 11.46 -50.11
C ALA A 1049 6.96 10.61 -51.09
N GLN A 1050 8.29 10.66 -51.03
CA GLN A 1050 9.25 9.87 -51.81
C GLN A 1050 10.52 9.70 -50.96
N TYR A 1051 11.52 8.93 -51.43
CA TYR A 1051 12.83 8.91 -50.77
C TYR A 1051 13.57 10.22 -51.11
N THR A 1052 13.84 11.01 -50.08
CA THR A 1052 14.48 12.33 -50.19
C THR A 1052 15.69 12.38 -49.28
N PHE A 1053 16.88 12.67 -49.82
CA PHE A 1053 18.14 12.62 -49.06
C PHE A 1053 18.76 14.00 -48.80
N ASP A 1054 18.07 15.05 -49.20
CA ASP A 1054 18.42 16.46 -49.05
C ASP A 1054 17.28 17.24 -48.37
N GLY A 1055 17.60 18.33 -47.68
CA GLY A 1055 16.62 19.13 -46.94
C GLY A 1055 16.47 18.74 -45.47
N ASP A 1056 15.40 19.23 -44.85
CA ASP A 1056 15.13 18.99 -43.42
C ASP A 1056 14.60 17.56 -43.22
N TYR A 1057 15.17 16.87 -42.24
CA TYR A 1057 14.78 15.50 -41.84
C TYR A 1057 14.75 14.47 -43.00
N PRO A 1058 15.87 14.32 -43.74
CA PRO A 1058 15.93 13.43 -44.89
C PRO A 1058 15.58 11.99 -44.53
N THR A 1059 15.17 11.21 -45.53
CA THR A 1059 14.95 9.76 -45.43
C THR A 1059 16.16 9.10 -44.77
N GLU A 1060 15.94 8.52 -43.58
CA GLU A 1060 16.99 8.03 -42.72
C GLU A 1060 17.14 6.51 -42.85
N LEU A 1061 18.27 6.11 -43.41
CA LEU A 1061 18.63 4.71 -43.67
C LEU A 1061 19.64 4.17 -42.66
N ARG A 1062 20.22 5.00 -41.80
CA ARG A 1062 21.13 4.54 -40.75
C ARG A 1062 20.36 3.82 -39.66
N VAL A 1063 20.95 2.74 -39.17
CA VAL A 1063 20.44 1.97 -38.03
C VAL A 1063 21.28 2.34 -36.82
N GLU A 1064 20.61 2.73 -35.74
CA GLU A 1064 21.25 3.00 -34.45
C GLU A 1064 20.90 1.91 -33.44
N LYS A 1065 21.81 1.70 -32.48
CA LYS A 1065 21.54 1.00 -31.24
C LYS A 1065 21.73 1.96 -30.08
N PHE A 1066 20.73 2.01 -29.21
CA PHE A 1066 20.83 2.69 -27.92
C PHE A 1066 21.12 1.67 -26.84
N SER A 1067 22.13 1.95 -26.03
CA SER A 1067 22.44 1.23 -24.80
C SER A 1067 21.79 1.98 -23.62
N PRO A 1068 20.73 1.45 -22.99
CA PRO A 1068 20.07 2.14 -21.86
C PRO A 1068 20.95 2.22 -20.61
N PRO A 1069 20.58 3.00 -19.58
CA PRO A 1069 21.37 3.17 -18.35
C PRO A 1069 21.83 1.88 -17.66
N TYR A 1070 21.05 0.80 -17.73
CA TYR A 1070 21.42 -0.50 -17.16
C TYR A 1070 22.53 -1.24 -17.93
N LEU A 1071 22.97 -0.71 -19.07
CA LEU A 1071 24.13 -1.14 -19.85
C LEU A 1071 25.39 -0.32 -19.53
N ASP A 1072 25.42 0.39 -18.40
CA ASP A 1072 26.65 1.03 -17.90
C ASP A 1072 27.79 -0.01 -17.78
N PRO A 1073 28.95 0.21 -18.43
CA PRO A 1073 30.12 -0.67 -18.30
C PRO A 1073 30.54 -0.94 -16.85
N ALA A 1074 30.26 -0.02 -15.91
CA ALA A 1074 30.55 -0.21 -14.49
C ALA A 1074 29.71 -1.33 -13.84
N LEU A 1075 28.61 -1.73 -14.46
CA LEU A 1075 27.67 -2.75 -13.99
C LEU A 1075 27.91 -4.13 -14.63
N ASP A 1076 28.90 -4.30 -15.52
CA ASP A 1076 29.10 -5.56 -16.24
C ASP A 1076 29.38 -6.76 -15.33
N LYS A 1077 30.05 -6.53 -14.18
CA LYS A 1077 30.29 -7.56 -13.16
C LYS A 1077 29.03 -8.02 -12.41
N ASP A 1078 27.95 -7.24 -12.51
CA ASP A 1078 26.66 -7.48 -11.85
C ASP A 1078 25.64 -8.11 -12.83
N ARG A 1079 26.00 -8.24 -14.11
CA ARG A 1079 25.12 -8.71 -15.17
C ARG A 1079 25.00 -10.24 -15.14
N PRO A 1080 23.81 -10.82 -14.93
CA PRO A 1080 23.63 -12.27 -14.95
C PRO A 1080 23.79 -12.83 -16.38
N GLU A 1081 24.35 -14.03 -16.50
CA GLU A 1081 24.42 -14.77 -17.78
C GLU A 1081 23.56 -16.03 -17.70
N ILE A 1082 22.56 -16.17 -18.57
CA ILE A 1082 21.74 -17.38 -18.61
C ILE A 1082 22.56 -18.54 -19.22
N ASN A 1083 22.63 -19.64 -18.49
CA ASN A 1083 23.16 -20.91 -18.97
C ASN A 1083 22.05 -21.68 -19.73
N GLU A 1084 22.06 -21.55 -21.06
CA GLU A 1084 21.03 -22.14 -21.92
C GLU A 1084 20.91 -23.67 -21.81
N GLN A 1085 22.00 -24.39 -21.52
CA GLN A 1085 21.98 -25.85 -21.40
C GLN A 1085 21.23 -26.33 -20.15
N GLY A 1086 21.17 -25.50 -19.10
CA GLY A 1086 20.49 -25.80 -17.84
C GLY A 1086 19.16 -25.08 -17.66
N THR A 1087 18.62 -24.48 -18.72
CA THR A 1087 17.40 -23.67 -18.69
C THR A 1087 16.31 -24.32 -19.55
N ASP A 1088 15.09 -24.38 -19.03
CA ASP A 1088 13.92 -24.85 -19.77
C ASP A 1088 13.53 -23.83 -20.83
N LYS A 1089 13.45 -24.26 -22.10
CA LYS A 1089 13.15 -23.38 -23.25
C LYS A 1089 11.73 -23.52 -23.79
N VAL A 1090 11.04 -24.59 -23.42
CA VAL A 1090 9.65 -24.84 -23.76
C VAL A 1090 8.88 -24.91 -22.46
N LEU A 1091 7.98 -23.96 -22.29
CA LEU A 1091 7.23 -23.72 -21.07
C LEU A 1091 5.79 -24.17 -21.29
N LYS A 1092 5.26 -24.96 -20.37
CA LYS A 1092 3.84 -25.35 -20.38
C LYS A 1092 3.10 -24.53 -19.35
N TYR A 1093 1.89 -24.08 -19.68
CA TYR A 1093 1.07 -23.34 -18.73
C TYR A 1093 0.96 -24.05 -17.37
N GLU A 1094 0.97 -23.26 -16.30
CA GLU A 1094 0.88 -23.70 -14.88
C GLU A 1094 2.03 -24.58 -14.38
N THR A 1095 3.02 -24.90 -15.22
CA THR A 1095 4.16 -25.73 -14.81
C THR A 1095 5.32 -24.89 -14.29
N GLN A 1096 6.08 -25.46 -13.36
CA GLN A 1096 7.36 -24.87 -12.96
C GLN A 1096 8.39 -25.05 -14.06
N PHE A 1097 9.24 -24.03 -14.23
CA PHE A 1097 10.38 -24.07 -15.13
C PHE A 1097 11.63 -23.52 -14.43
N LYS A 1098 12.79 -23.95 -14.90
CA LYS A 1098 14.09 -23.60 -14.32
C LYS A 1098 14.90 -22.74 -15.28
N VAL A 1099 15.58 -21.75 -14.71
CA VAL A 1099 16.56 -20.89 -15.39
C VAL A 1099 17.89 -21.01 -14.66
N SER A 1100 18.88 -21.62 -15.31
CA SER A 1100 20.24 -21.71 -14.79
C SER A 1100 21.01 -20.46 -15.15
N VAL A 1101 21.75 -19.90 -14.18
CA VAL A 1101 22.51 -18.65 -14.34
C VAL A 1101 23.97 -18.91 -14.01
N LYS A 1102 24.88 -18.41 -14.84
CA LYS A 1102 26.29 -18.23 -14.47
C LYS A 1102 26.43 -16.86 -13.81
N SER A 1103 26.85 -16.89 -12.56
CA SER A 1103 27.07 -15.68 -11.77
C SER A 1103 28.19 -15.97 -10.78
N ASP A 1104 29.16 -15.05 -10.71
CA ASP A 1104 30.22 -15.06 -9.69
C ASP A 1104 29.67 -14.70 -8.30
N LYS A 1105 28.43 -14.19 -8.26
CA LYS A 1105 27.70 -13.86 -7.03
C LYS A 1105 26.64 -14.91 -6.77
N LYS A 1106 26.48 -15.27 -5.50
CA LYS A 1106 25.37 -16.11 -5.05
C LYS A 1106 24.07 -15.33 -5.26
N LEU A 1107 23.19 -15.85 -6.11
CA LEU A 1107 21.85 -15.29 -6.30
C LEU A 1107 20.94 -15.70 -5.14
N GLU A 1108 20.15 -14.75 -4.65
CA GLU A 1108 19.21 -14.96 -3.54
C GLU A 1108 17.80 -14.58 -3.97
N PHE A 1109 16.80 -15.17 -3.31
CA PHE A 1109 15.41 -14.82 -3.53
C PHE A 1109 15.17 -13.35 -3.20
N GLY A 1110 14.51 -12.62 -4.10
CA GLY A 1110 14.28 -11.18 -3.97
C GLY A 1110 15.37 -10.29 -4.59
N ASP A 1111 16.56 -10.81 -4.89
CA ASP A 1111 17.59 -10.04 -5.62
C ASP A 1111 17.42 -10.11 -7.12
N VAL A 1112 16.71 -11.14 -7.58
CA VAL A 1112 16.47 -11.42 -8.99
C VAL A 1112 15.00 -11.43 -9.31
N ILE A 1113 14.70 -11.03 -10.54
CA ILE A 1113 13.43 -11.33 -11.20
C ILE A 1113 13.68 -11.97 -12.57
N ILE A 1114 12.69 -12.71 -13.03
CA ILE A 1114 12.59 -13.11 -14.43
C ILE A 1114 11.58 -12.20 -15.10
N THR A 1115 11.88 -11.73 -16.31
CA THR A 1115 10.90 -11.06 -17.17
C THR A 1115 10.83 -11.77 -18.51
N MET A 1116 9.62 -11.84 -19.08
CA MET A 1116 9.38 -12.45 -20.39
C MET A 1116 8.68 -11.44 -21.30
N LEU A 1117 9.35 -11.03 -22.37
CA LEU A 1117 8.83 -10.06 -23.33
C LEU A 1117 8.28 -10.77 -24.56
N TYR A 1118 7.02 -10.47 -24.91
CA TYR A 1118 6.51 -10.68 -26.26
C TYR A 1118 6.94 -9.52 -27.16
N PRO A 1119 7.76 -9.76 -28.20
CA PRO A 1119 8.33 -8.68 -29.01
C PRO A 1119 7.25 -7.99 -29.86
N PRO A 1120 7.19 -6.65 -29.85
CA PRO A 1120 6.15 -5.93 -30.59
C PRO A 1120 6.38 -5.92 -32.11
N PHE A 1121 5.29 -5.67 -32.82
CA PHE A 1121 5.29 -5.14 -34.18
C PHE A 1121 5.18 -3.61 -34.09
N THR A 1122 6.26 -2.88 -34.37
CA THR A 1122 6.32 -1.43 -34.14
C THR A 1122 6.11 -0.67 -35.44
N THR A 1123 5.16 0.26 -35.45
CA THR A 1123 4.94 1.18 -36.58
C THR A 1123 4.13 2.41 -36.15
N HIS A 1124 4.37 3.56 -36.78
CA HIS A 1124 3.57 4.79 -36.60
C HIS A 1124 3.37 5.23 -35.13
N GLY A 1125 4.36 4.99 -34.27
CA GLY A 1125 4.31 5.34 -32.85
C GLY A 1125 3.54 4.36 -31.95
N PHE A 1126 3.19 3.18 -32.45
CA PHE A 1126 2.55 2.13 -31.65
C PHE A 1126 3.27 0.78 -31.75
N SER A 1127 3.64 0.24 -30.59
CA SER A 1127 4.26 -1.06 -30.41
C SER A 1127 3.19 -2.14 -30.19
N GLN A 1128 2.61 -2.62 -31.29
CA GLN A 1128 1.51 -3.59 -31.25
C GLN A 1128 1.96 -4.91 -30.63
N ASN A 1129 1.07 -5.57 -29.87
CA ASN A 1129 1.31 -6.85 -29.20
C ASN A 1129 2.32 -6.84 -28.03
N GLN A 1130 2.96 -5.71 -27.73
CA GLN A 1130 3.95 -5.63 -26.65
C GLN A 1130 3.36 -6.10 -25.32
N ARG A 1131 4.01 -7.09 -24.69
CA ARG A 1131 3.62 -7.59 -23.36
C ARG A 1131 4.85 -8.02 -22.59
N LEU A 1132 5.00 -7.52 -21.36
CA LEU A 1132 6.03 -7.99 -20.44
C LEU A 1132 5.36 -8.72 -19.27
N LEU A 1133 5.77 -9.95 -19.04
CA LEU A 1133 5.34 -10.76 -17.90
C LEU A 1133 6.46 -10.80 -16.87
N ILE A 1134 6.09 -10.82 -15.60
CA ILE A 1134 7.02 -11.04 -14.48
C ILE A 1134 6.52 -12.25 -13.72
N PRO A 1135 6.96 -13.47 -14.09
CA PRO A 1135 6.56 -14.70 -13.44
C PRO A 1135 6.94 -14.73 -11.96
N ALA A 1136 6.13 -15.38 -11.14
CA ALA A 1136 6.46 -15.59 -9.75
C ALA A 1136 7.62 -16.59 -9.60
N LEU A 1137 8.64 -16.18 -8.86
CA LEU A 1137 9.71 -17.08 -8.46
C LEU A 1137 9.24 -17.95 -7.29
N THR A 1138 9.55 -19.24 -7.36
CA THR A 1138 9.26 -20.22 -6.29
C THR A 1138 10.53 -20.68 -5.59
N GLY A 1139 11.71 -20.40 -6.14
CA GLY A 1139 12.99 -20.68 -5.49
C GLY A 1139 14.17 -20.10 -6.24
N VAL A 1140 15.24 -19.79 -5.50
CA VAL A 1140 16.56 -19.45 -6.04
C VAL A 1140 17.57 -20.23 -5.21
N ASP A 1141 18.20 -21.24 -5.80
CA ASP A 1141 19.20 -22.06 -5.12
C ASP A 1141 20.30 -22.47 -6.09
N ASN A 1142 21.56 -22.46 -5.63
CA ASN A 1142 22.73 -22.86 -6.43
C ASN A 1142 22.76 -22.23 -7.85
N ASN A 1143 22.44 -20.93 -7.96
CA ASN A 1143 22.31 -20.17 -9.21
C ASN A 1143 21.29 -20.75 -10.22
N VAL A 1144 20.32 -21.51 -9.75
CA VAL A 1144 19.14 -21.94 -10.50
C VAL A 1144 17.92 -21.22 -9.95
N ILE A 1145 17.24 -20.49 -10.80
CA ILE A 1145 15.98 -19.81 -10.50
C ILE A 1145 14.85 -20.74 -10.94
N THR A 1146 13.90 -21.00 -10.04
CA THR A 1146 12.66 -21.73 -10.36
C THR A 1146 11.49 -20.76 -10.35
N ALA A 1147 10.69 -20.78 -11.40
CA ALA A 1147 9.51 -19.93 -11.57
C ALA A 1147 8.32 -20.75 -12.08
N VAL A 1148 7.13 -20.16 -12.05
CA VAL A 1148 5.91 -20.79 -12.60
C VAL A 1148 5.56 -20.13 -13.93
N ALA A 1149 5.33 -20.93 -14.97
CA ALA A 1149 4.83 -20.43 -16.24
C ALA A 1149 3.39 -19.89 -16.06
N PRO A 1150 2.96 -18.91 -16.87
CA PRO A 1150 1.63 -18.30 -16.76
C PRO A 1150 0.47 -19.31 -16.72
N ALA A 1151 -0.70 -18.91 -16.23
CA ALA A 1151 -1.84 -19.81 -16.08
C ALA A 1151 -2.43 -20.29 -17.42
N ASN A 1152 -2.47 -19.41 -18.43
CA ASN A 1152 -3.16 -19.67 -19.69
C ASN A 1152 -2.83 -18.61 -20.75
N GLY A 1153 -3.38 -18.81 -21.95
CA GLY A 1153 -3.29 -17.90 -23.09
C GLY A 1153 -3.86 -16.49 -22.88
N ILE A 1154 -4.77 -16.28 -21.92
CA ILE A 1154 -5.30 -14.94 -21.60
C ILE A 1154 -4.19 -14.07 -20.99
N ILE A 1155 -3.42 -14.65 -20.07
CA ILE A 1155 -2.28 -13.98 -19.43
C ILE A 1155 -1.10 -13.92 -20.40
N ALA A 1156 -0.84 -14.97 -21.17
CA ALA A 1156 0.29 -15.04 -22.08
C ALA A 1156 -0.07 -15.88 -23.31
N PRO A 1157 -0.46 -15.26 -24.43
CA PRO A 1157 -0.76 -16.00 -25.66
C PRO A 1157 0.38 -16.96 -26.05
N PRO A 1158 0.06 -18.12 -26.65
CA PRO A 1158 1.07 -19.11 -27.02
C PRO A 1158 2.05 -18.53 -28.06
N GLY A 1159 3.34 -18.84 -27.91
CA GLY A 1159 4.36 -18.34 -28.83
C GLY A 1159 5.72 -18.06 -28.20
N TYR A 1160 6.56 -17.34 -28.95
CA TYR A 1160 7.93 -17.03 -28.55
C TYR A 1160 8.03 -15.75 -27.71
N TYR A 1161 8.75 -15.86 -26.60
CA TYR A 1161 9.07 -14.76 -25.69
C TYR A 1161 10.59 -14.67 -25.52
N ILE A 1162 11.08 -13.47 -25.23
CA ILE A 1162 12.47 -13.27 -24.80
C ILE A 1162 12.48 -13.26 -23.28
N LEU A 1163 13.15 -14.25 -22.69
CA LEU A 1163 13.32 -14.38 -21.25
C LEU A 1163 14.59 -13.68 -20.81
N PHE A 1164 14.49 -12.79 -19.83
CA PHE A 1164 15.60 -12.10 -19.19
C PHE A 1164 15.66 -12.46 -17.71
N VAL A 1165 16.89 -12.58 -17.18
CA VAL A 1165 17.13 -12.53 -15.74
C VAL A 1165 17.63 -11.14 -15.41
N ASN A 1166 17.02 -10.50 -14.43
CA ASN A 1166 17.46 -9.21 -13.94
C ASN A 1166 17.91 -9.33 -12.50
N TYR A 1167 19.10 -8.82 -12.18
CA TYR A 1167 19.64 -8.75 -10.83
C TYR A 1167 19.63 -7.29 -10.38
N LEU A 1168 18.77 -6.94 -9.43
CA LEU A 1168 18.64 -5.59 -8.86
C LEU A 1168 18.61 -4.46 -9.92
N GLY A 1169 17.83 -4.62 -10.99
CA GLY A 1169 17.71 -3.64 -12.07
C GLY A 1169 18.78 -3.75 -13.17
N VAL A 1170 19.68 -4.73 -13.08
CA VAL A 1170 20.69 -5.02 -14.12
C VAL A 1170 20.29 -6.27 -14.90
N PRO A 1171 19.74 -6.15 -16.13
CA PRO A 1171 19.37 -7.29 -16.95
C PRO A 1171 20.57 -7.99 -17.59
N GLY A 1172 20.54 -9.31 -17.56
CA GLY A 1172 21.38 -10.15 -18.39
C GLY A 1172 20.96 -10.16 -19.87
N LYS A 1173 21.78 -10.77 -20.72
CA LYS A 1173 21.36 -11.12 -22.08
C LYS A 1173 20.19 -12.10 -21.99
N GLY A 1174 19.15 -11.86 -22.77
CA GLY A 1174 17.97 -12.71 -22.84
C GLY A 1174 18.16 -13.87 -23.80
N ILE A 1175 17.31 -14.89 -23.64
CA ILE A 1175 17.22 -16.05 -24.52
C ILE A 1175 15.77 -16.23 -25.00
N TRP A 1176 15.58 -16.85 -26.16
CA TRP A 1176 14.25 -17.20 -26.63
C TRP A 1176 13.72 -18.42 -25.87
N VAL A 1177 12.49 -18.29 -25.38
CA VAL A 1177 11.68 -19.37 -24.83
C VAL A 1177 10.34 -19.42 -25.56
N HIS A 1178 9.69 -20.57 -25.53
CA HIS A 1178 8.42 -20.79 -26.19
C HIS A 1178 7.39 -21.26 -25.16
N ILE A 1179 6.17 -20.71 -25.22
CA ILE A 1179 5.03 -21.17 -24.44
C ILE A 1179 4.14 -22.03 -25.33
N ASP A 1180 4.02 -23.31 -24.95
CA ASP A 1180 3.23 -24.36 -25.61
C ASP A 1180 1.77 -24.43 -25.12
#